data_AF-W0SBP9-F1
#
_entry.id   AF-W0SBP9-F1
#
_cell.length_a   1.000
_cell.length_b   1.000
_cell.length_c   1.000
_cell.angle_alpha   90.00
_cell.angle_beta   90.00
_cell.angle_gamma   90.00
#
_symmetry.space_group_name_H-M   'P 1'
#
loop_
_entity.id
_entity.type
_entity.pdbx_description
1 polymer ?
#
loop_
_entity_poly.entity_id
_entity_poly.type
_entity_poly.pdbx_seq_one_letter_code
_entity_poly.pdbx_strand_id
1 'polypeptide(L)'
;MAEEYHELVNVSEVQDAESLTIPRARALLDAVTRQRDYEVVQLLQHAEGSTAKLECLIVEVECDGVPPKNTYGINYRERLALCVPDNPKQLVEVLALRKDFPILMHQNQGVPGAPASLCLHFEPTATVMRTWTPQSFLRRIQWWLEKSARGELHPADQPVEHLFFATKYELVLPWNLVELRESPLHRFVIARSPERPDKGFTCFLEAIPKDTAPKTGTAAPIELVLPPVVHGFVERDPANLGQLADILSRRGTDFVSALRTAMQERVGDAGVAVSAEDSWTVVLLHVPVCRTVGAEPVGTSQRAFFVLTGALELGVAIGALLLHEKRYFKDVMNDHMTTQWRSQKIFPMDVLNRNDAAAARKQSGIAEEGPTGVMIGAGSLGSAILNLWGRSGWGRWTVIDKDHIKPHNLSRHTAYTQHIGESKTAVVAELHAAVMHGATEIIPLNADASDFTQESVTNALTAAKLAVDVSTSLEYPRAASAIDTFARHISVFITPNGNASVLLAEDARRLVRLRTLEAQYYRALIQEDWGKDHLAGNASSFWSGASCRDISMVMPYSRIMGQASTLAEQIPMAAAREDALIRVWQRDPTRGVVEVHDVVVVSEQCMELGEFDLFIDAGVEHQLRDRRTKGFPNETGGVLLGYYDFNIGAVVVVAGFPAPPDSKSSPGSFERGIAGLAEAVNEASRRTAGIVGYIGEWHSHPPGHSASPSRDDLMQLVHLALGMADDGLPGVQLIIGEHDLQVLQGTVK
;
A
#
# COMPACT_ATOMS: atom_id res chain seq x y z
N MET A 1 -46.11 32.88 -17.35
CA MET A 1 -45.41 34.00 -16.70
C MET A 1 -44.29 34.40 -17.65
N ALA A 2 -44.00 35.70 -17.81
CA ALA A 2 -42.87 36.11 -18.64
C ALA A 2 -41.58 35.56 -18.01
N GLU A 3 -40.72 34.93 -18.78
CA GLU A 3 -39.42 34.45 -18.28
C GLU A 3 -38.57 35.66 -17.93
N GLU A 4 -38.15 35.76 -16.66
CA GLU A 4 -37.22 36.79 -16.21
C GLU A 4 -35.79 36.28 -16.27
N TYR A 5 -34.88 37.08 -16.83
CA TYR A 5 -33.46 36.76 -16.91
C TYR A 5 -32.63 37.72 -16.05
N HIS A 6 -31.49 37.25 -15.59
CA HIS A 6 -30.44 38.07 -14.98
C HIS A 6 -29.71 38.88 -16.05
N GLU A 7 -29.41 40.13 -15.74
CA GLU A 7 -28.48 40.96 -16.52
C GLU A 7 -27.06 40.81 -15.94
N LEU A 8 -26.07 40.67 -16.81
CA LEU A 8 -24.68 40.66 -16.40
C LEU A 8 -24.21 42.09 -16.06
N VAL A 9 -23.53 42.24 -14.93
CA VAL A 9 -22.99 43.53 -14.47
C VAL A 9 -21.60 43.78 -15.05
N ASN A 10 -21.22 45.05 -15.20
CA ASN A 10 -19.91 45.50 -15.69
C ASN A 10 -19.56 45.07 -17.13
N VAL A 11 -20.54 44.75 -17.96
CA VAL A 11 -20.34 44.43 -19.38
C VAL A 11 -21.08 45.44 -20.26
N SER A 12 -20.56 45.69 -21.45
CA SER A 12 -21.19 46.51 -22.50
C SER A 12 -21.45 45.69 -23.75
N GLU A 13 -22.54 45.98 -24.44
CA GLU A 13 -22.90 45.31 -25.70
C GLU A 13 -21.98 45.73 -26.85
N VAL A 14 -21.63 44.76 -27.69
CA VAL A 14 -20.84 44.97 -28.91
C VAL A 14 -21.68 44.59 -30.14
N GLN A 15 -21.63 45.41 -31.19
CA GLN A 15 -22.59 45.34 -32.30
C GLN A 15 -22.29 44.23 -33.33
N ASP A 16 -21.04 43.79 -33.43
CA ASP A 16 -20.58 42.90 -34.50
C ASP A 16 -19.51 41.90 -34.03
N ALA A 17 -19.44 40.76 -34.72
CA ALA A 17 -18.46 39.70 -34.46
C ALA A 17 -16.99 40.16 -34.64
N GLU A 18 -16.77 41.26 -35.38
CA GLU A 18 -15.46 41.88 -35.55
C GLU A 18 -14.98 42.63 -34.31
N SER A 19 -15.89 43.02 -33.41
CA SER A 19 -15.57 43.66 -32.13
C SER A 19 -15.05 42.69 -31.06
N LEU A 20 -15.17 41.36 -31.28
CA LEU A 20 -14.58 40.35 -30.40
C LEU A 20 -13.08 40.23 -30.67
N THR A 21 -12.28 40.49 -29.65
CA THR A 21 -10.82 40.51 -29.68
C THR A 21 -10.18 39.23 -29.15
N ILE A 22 -10.90 38.44 -28.33
CA ILE A 22 -10.38 37.20 -27.77
C ILE A 22 -10.54 36.08 -28.83
N PRO A 23 -9.44 35.46 -29.31
CA PRO A 23 -9.51 34.47 -30.39
C PRO A 23 -10.43 33.29 -30.09
N ARG A 24 -10.45 32.86 -28.82
CA ARG A 24 -11.32 31.77 -28.35
C ARG A 24 -12.80 32.15 -28.37
N ALA A 25 -13.13 33.42 -28.12
CA ALA A 25 -14.51 33.92 -28.20
C ALA A 25 -15.00 33.95 -29.66
N ARG A 26 -14.14 34.39 -30.60
CA ARG A 26 -14.44 34.34 -32.04
C ARG A 26 -14.65 32.91 -32.55
N ALA A 27 -13.78 31.99 -32.13
CA ALA A 27 -13.90 30.58 -32.48
C ALA A 27 -15.16 29.94 -31.87
N LEU A 28 -15.53 30.34 -30.66
CA LEU A 28 -16.77 29.93 -30.03
C LEU A 28 -17.99 30.47 -30.76
N LEU A 29 -17.98 31.76 -31.14
CA LEU A 29 -19.04 32.39 -31.92
C LEU A 29 -19.27 31.66 -33.25
N ASP A 30 -18.21 31.38 -34.01
CA ASP A 30 -18.31 30.61 -35.26
C ASP A 30 -18.91 29.21 -35.03
N ALA A 31 -18.56 28.54 -33.93
CA ALA A 31 -19.15 27.25 -33.58
C ALA A 31 -20.62 27.36 -33.18
N VAL A 32 -21.01 28.40 -32.43
CA VAL A 32 -22.41 28.67 -32.06
C VAL A 32 -23.24 28.93 -33.31
N THR A 33 -22.80 29.81 -34.21
CA THR A 33 -23.54 30.16 -35.44
C THR A 33 -23.73 28.97 -36.39
N ARG A 34 -22.82 27.99 -36.38
CA ARG A 34 -22.92 26.78 -37.20
C ARG A 34 -23.74 25.67 -36.57
N GLN A 35 -23.97 25.73 -35.24
CA GLN A 35 -24.67 24.68 -34.53
C GLN A 35 -26.16 24.99 -34.47
N ARG A 36 -26.98 24.13 -35.07
CA ARG A 36 -28.43 24.38 -35.28
C ARG A 36 -29.23 24.60 -33.99
N ASP A 37 -28.78 24.00 -32.89
CA ASP A 37 -29.49 24.01 -31.60
C ASP A 37 -29.12 25.25 -30.75
N TYR A 38 -28.28 26.15 -31.28
CA TYR A 38 -27.87 27.37 -30.60
C TYR A 38 -28.25 28.61 -31.42
N GLU A 39 -28.74 29.64 -30.73
CA GLU A 39 -29.03 30.95 -31.31
C GLU A 39 -28.33 32.05 -30.50
N VAL A 40 -27.61 32.95 -31.17
CA VAL A 40 -26.94 34.09 -30.50
C VAL A 40 -27.97 35.19 -30.24
N VAL A 41 -28.13 35.58 -28.98
CA VAL A 41 -29.04 36.66 -28.55
C VAL A 41 -28.31 37.99 -28.47
N GLN A 42 -27.12 37.99 -27.86
CA GLN A 42 -26.37 39.22 -27.58
C GLN A 42 -24.87 38.91 -27.46
N LEU A 43 -24.03 39.86 -27.85
CA LEU A 43 -22.59 39.83 -27.63
C LEU A 43 -22.21 40.92 -26.63
N LEU A 44 -21.49 40.55 -25.58
CA LEU A 44 -21.12 41.44 -24.49
C LEU A 44 -19.60 41.40 -24.27
N GLN A 45 -19.04 42.48 -23.77
CA GLN A 45 -17.63 42.59 -23.44
C GLN A 45 -17.42 43.33 -22.12
N HIS A 46 -16.47 42.86 -21.32
CA HIS A 46 -15.87 43.62 -20.22
C HIS A 46 -14.44 43.98 -20.60
N ALA A 47 -14.12 45.27 -20.61
CA ALA A 47 -12.80 45.78 -20.90
C ALA A 47 -12.25 46.57 -19.71
N GLU A 48 -10.96 46.37 -19.43
CA GLU A 48 -10.17 47.27 -18.59
C GLU A 48 -9.30 48.12 -19.52
N GLY A 49 -9.61 49.41 -19.62
CA GLY A 49 -8.97 50.31 -20.59
C GLY A 49 -9.30 49.91 -22.04
N SER A 50 -8.28 49.75 -22.88
CA SER A 50 -8.44 49.32 -24.29
C SER A 50 -8.34 47.80 -24.49
N THR A 51 -8.20 47.02 -23.41
CA THR A 51 -8.04 45.56 -23.48
C THR A 51 -9.28 44.84 -22.95
N ALA A 52 -9.87 43.99 -23.79
CA ALA A 52 -10.94 43.10 -23.37
C ALA A 52 -10.41 42.05 -22.39
N LYS A 53 -11.04 41.93 -21.23
CA LYS A 53 -10.72 40.95 -20.19
C LYS A 53 -11.67 39.75 -20.22
N LEU A 54 -12.90 39.99 -20.67
CA LEU A 54 -13.94 38.98 -20.78
C LEU A 54 -14.82 39.30 -21.99
N GLU A 55 -15.17 38.30 -22.77
CA GLU A 55 -16.15 38.40 -23.85
C GLU A 55 -17.23 37.34 -23.63
N CYS A 56 -18.49 37.75 -23.60
CA CYS A 56 -19.61 36.87 -23.29
C CYS A 56 -20.54 36.73 -24.50
N LEU A 57 -20.88 35.50 -24.85
CA LEU A 57 -21.89 35.20 -25.85
C LEU A 57 -23.18 34.81 -25.11
N ILE A 58 -24.22 35.63 -25.21
CA ILE A 58 -25.54 35.26 -24.71
C ILE A 58 -26.22 34.42 -25.79
N VAL A 59 -26.55 33.19 -25.45
CA VAL A 59 -27.11 32.21 -26.39
C VAL A 59 -28.39 31.60 -25.83
N GLU A 60 -29.35 31.32 -26.71
CA GLU A 60 -30.38 30.32 -26.45
C GLU A 60 -29.83 28.96 -26.86
N VAL A 61 -29.98 27.96 -26.00
CA VAL A 61 -29.69 26.55 -26.34
C VAL A 61 -30.96 25.73 -26.28
N GLU A 62 -31.23 24.98 -27.34
CA GLU A 62 -32.29 23.98 -27.40
C GLU A 62 -31.71 22.58 -27.16
N CYS A 63 -32.40 21.80 -26.32
CA CYS A 63 -31.97 20.45 -25.95
C CYS A 63 -33.14 19.46 -26.12
N ASP A 64 -33.19 18.78 -27.26
CA ASP A 64 -34.18 17.73 -27.56
C ASP A 64 -34.22 16.61 -26.50
N GLY A 65 -33.09 16.35 -25.83
CA GLY A 65 -33.01 15.33 -24.79
C GLY A 65 -33.64 15.72 -23.45
N VAL A 66 -34.09 16.97 -23.25
CA VAL A 66 -34.74 17.44 -22.01
C VAL A 66 -36.21 17.01 -22.00
N PRO A 67 -36.64 16.15 -21.05
CA PRO A 67 -38.04 15.72 -20.98
C PRO A 67 -38.98 16.88 -20.63
N PRO A 68 -40.17 16.97 -21.27
CA PRO A 68 -41.20 17.94 -20.89
C PRO A 68 -41.62 17.73 -19.43
N LYS A 69 -41.72 18.83 -18.66
CA LYS A 69 -42.10 18.82 -17.24
C LYS A 69 -41.24 17.89 -16.38
N ASN A 70 -39.94 17.80 -16.67
CA ASN A 70 -39.01 17.09 -15.80
C ASN A 70 -39.08 17.62 -14.36
N THR A 71 -38.83 16.74 -13.40
CA THR A 71 -38.92 17.06 -11.97
C THR A 71 -37.87 18.07 -11.49
N TYR A 72 -36.83 18.30 -12.29
CA TYR A 72 -35.69 19.15 -11.95
C TYR A 72 -35.84 20.59 -12.44
N GLY A 73 -36.84 20.90 -13.28
CA GLY A 73 -37.15 22.28 -13.69
C GLY A 73 -36.22 22.86 -14.76
N ILE A 74 -35.54 22.02 -15.56
CA ILE A 74 -34.78 22.47 -16.74
C ILE A 74 -35.74 22.65 -17.93
N ASN A 75 -35.65 23.76 -18.65
CA ASN A 75 -36.48 24.02 -19.82
C ASN A 75 -35.87 23.41 -21.08
N TYR A 76 -36.71 23.12 -22.09
CA TYR A 76 -36.26 22.69 -23.43
C TYR A 76 -35.31 23.72 -24.07
N ARG A 77 -35.63 25.00 -23.87
CA ARG A 77 -34.82 26.15 -24.29
C ARG A 77 -34.32 26.88 -23.05
N GLU A 78 -33.01 27.05 -22.92
CA GLU A 78 -32.38 27.80 -21.82
C GLU A 78 -31.50 28.92 -22.35
N ARG A 79 -31.57 30.09 -21.71
CA ARG A 79 -30.69 31.22 -22.01
C ARG A 79 -29.43 31.16 -21.16
N LEU A 80 -28.29 31.05 -21.82
CA LEU A 80 -26.98 30.93 -21.19
C LEU A 80 -26.05 32.08 -21.59
N ALA A 81 -25.17 32.51 -20.68
CA ALA A 81 -24.01 33.32 -21.03
C ALA A 81 -22.75 32.45 -21.07
N LEU A 82 -22.06 32.43 -22.21
CA LEU A 82 -20.77 31.76 -22.38
C LEU A 82 -19.66 32.81 -22.22
N CYS A 83 -19.10 32.93 -21.02
CA CYS A 83 -18.14 33.96 -20.64
C CYS A 83 -16.70 33.48 -20.90
N VAL A 84 -16.04 34.07 -21.90
CA VAL A 84 -14.71 33.68 -22.36
C VAL A 84 -13.65 34.63 -21.82
N PRO A 85 -12.76 34.19 -20.91
CA PRO A 85 -11.69 35.05 -20.38
C PRO A 85 -10.53 35.21 -21.38
N ASP A 86 -9.82 36.34 -21.27
CA ASP A 86 -8.62 36.67 -22.07
C ASP A 86 -7.47 35.69 -21.82
N ASN A 87 -7.41 35.12 -20.62
CA ASN A 87 -6.43 34.11 -20.24
C ASN A 87 -6.78 32.74 -20.84
N PRO A 88 -5.99 32.22 -21.78
CA PRO A 88 -6.26 30.92 -22.41
C PRO A 88 -6.12 29.75 -21.43
N LYS A 89 -5.53 29.94 -20.25
CA LYS A 89 -5.41 28.92 -19.20
C LYS A 89 -6.64 28.83 -18.29
N GLN A 90 -7.64 29.70 -18.45
CA GLN A 90 -8.91 29.64 -17.73
C GLN A 90 -9.99 29.01 -18.61
N LEU A 91 -10.93 28.29 -18.00
CA LEU A 91 -12.09 27.72 -18.71
C LEU A 91 -13.07 28.83 -19.11
N VAL A 92 -13.90 28.52 -20.10
CA VAL A 92 -15.08 29.33 -20.44
C VAL A 92 -16.14 29.04 -19.38
N GLU A 93 -16.65 30.08 -18.74
CA GLU A 93 -17.72 29.95 -17.76
C GLU A 93 -19.09 29.93 -18.45
N VAL A 94 -20.02 29.13 -17.93
CA VAL A 94 -21.38 29.00 -18.48
C VAL A 94 -22.38 29.37 -17.40
N LEU A 95 -23.11 30.47 -17.60
CA LEU A 95 -24.07 31.01 -16.64
C LEU A 95 -25.50 30.83 -17.16
N ALA A 96 -26.36 30.15 -16.40
CA ALA A 96 -27.79 30.06 -16.70
C ALA A 96 -28.51 31.34 -16.24
N LEU A 97 -29.04 32.11 -17.19
CA LEU A 97 -29.54 33.46 -16.94
C LEU A 97 -30.98 33.49 -16.43
N ARG A 98 -31.76 32.43 -16.61
CA ARG A 98 -33.14 32.37 -16.15
C ARG A 98 -33.20 32.47 -14.61
N LYS A 99 -33.97 33.42 -14.06
CA LYS A 99 -33.96 33.72 -12.61
C LYS A 99 -34.52 32.60 -11.75
N ASP A 100 -35.44 31.80 -12.28
CA ASP A 100 -35.99 30.61 -11.63
C ASP A 100 -35.30 29.32 -12.09
N PHE A 101 -34.06 29.41 -12.62
CA PHE A 101 -33.25 28.24 -12.95
C PHE A 101 -33.01 27.39 -11.68
N PRO A 102 -33.18 26.07 -11.75
CA PRO A 102 -33.13 25.21 -10.58
C PRO A 102 -31.73 25.13 -9.97
N ILE A 103 -31.70 24.94 -8.65
CA ILE A 103 -30.47 24.59 -7.93
C ILE A 103 -30.26 23.08 -8.10
N LEU A 104 -29.17 22.71 -8.77
CA LEU A 104 -28.84 21.32 -9.12
C LEU A 104 -27.42 20.96 -8.67
N MET A 105 -27.13 19.66 -8.63
CA MET A 105 -25.75 19.17 -8.46
C MET A 105 -24.89 19.55 -9.69
N HIS A 106 -23.57 19.66 -9.52
CA HIS A 106 -22.62 20.16 -10.53
C HIS A 106 -22.82 21.61 -11.01
N GLN A 107 -22.96 22.54 -10.07
CA GLN A 107 -22.86 23.99 -10.31
C GLN A 107 -21.60 24.57 -9.64
N ASN A 108 -20.91 25.51 -10.30
CA ASN A 108 -19.75 26.22 -9.73
C ASN A 108 -20.20 27.29 -8.69
N GLN A 109 -19.23 27.88 -7.99
CA GLN A 109 -19.47 28.94 -7.00
C GLN A 109 -20.01 30.16 -7.74
N GLY A 110 -20.97 30.87 -7.11
CA GLY A 110 -21.47 32.14 -7.63
C GLY A 110 -21.79 33.13 -6.51
N VAL A 111 -22.41 34.26 -6.82
CA VAL A 111 -22.88 35.28 -5.86
C VAL A 111 -24.40 35.12 -5.59
N PRO A 112 -24.93 35.29 -4.36
CA PRO A 112 -26.36 35.03 -4.10
C PRO A 112 -27.22 35.98 -4.93
N GLY A 113 -28.24 35.43 -5.62
CA GLY A 113 -29.05 36.20 -6.57
C GLY A 113 -28.37 36.50 -7.91
N ALA A 114 -27.22 35.89 -8.21
CA ALA A 114 -26.59 35.88 -9.53
C ALA A 114 -26.92 34.58 -10.30
N PRO A 115 -26.73 34.55 -11.64
CA PRO A 115 -26.90 33.36 -12.47
C PRO A 115 -26.23 32.09 -11.92
N ALA A 116 -26.82 30.93 -12.16
CA ALA A 116 -26.21 29.65 -11.81
C ALA A 116 -25.05 29.33 -12.77
N SER A 117 -23.85 29.07 -12.24
CA SER A 117 -22.67 28.72 -13.04
C SER A 117 -22.58 27.20 -13.18
N LEU A 118 -22.46 26.66 -14.39
CA LEU A 118 -22.50 25.22 -14.65
C LEU A 118 -21.09 24.57 -14.55
N CYS A 119 -20.96 23.51 -13.75
CA CYS A 119 -19.71 22.73 -13.67
C CYS A 119 -19.71 21.63 -14.75
N LEU A 120 -18.95 21.84 -15.82
CA LEU A 120 -18.92 20.93 -16.97
C LEU A 120 -17.84 19.85 -16.90
N HIS A 121 -16.79 20.05 -16.11
CA HIS A 121 -15.58 19.22 -16.12
C HIS A 121 -15.15 18.84 -14.71
N PHE A 122 -14.73 17.60 -14.53
CA PHE A 122 -14.13 17.11 -13.27
C PHE A 122 -12.60 17.24 -13.31
N GLU A 123 -12.01 17.14 -14.49
CA GLU A 123 -10.58 17.19 -14.70
C GLU A 123 -9.99 18.59 -14.49
N PRO A 124 -8.72 18.71 -14.06
CA PRO A 124 -8.05 20.00 -13.95
C PRO A 124 -8.08 20.77 -15.28
N THR A 125 -8.18 22.11 -15.20
CA THR A 125 -8.26 23.00 -16.38
C THR A 125 -7.19 22.72 -17.43
N ALA A 126 -5.95 22.45 -17.01
CA ALA A 126 -4.86 22.15 -17.93
C ALA A 126 -5.09 20.86 -18.76
N THR A 127 -5.78 19.86 -18.20
CA THR A 127 -6.15 18.63 -18.89
C THR A 127 -7.27 18.91 -19.89
N VAL A 128 -8.33 19.60 -19.44
CA VAL A 128 -9.47 19.98 -20.29
C VAL A 128 -8.99 20.77 -21.50
N MET A 129 -8.14 21.78 -21.28
CA MET A 129 -7.65 22.68 -22.33
C MET A 129 -6.76 22.00 -23.39
N ARG A 130 -6.26 20.78 -23.17
CA ARG A 130 -5.49 20.03 -24.19
C ARG A 130 -6.36 19.50 -25.32
N THR A 131 -7.62 19.19 -25.03
CA THR A 131 -8.58 18.62 -25.98
C THR A 131 -9.81 19.51 -26.17
N TRP A 132 -9.81 20.70 -25.55
CA TRP A 132 -10.93 21.62 -25.62
C TRP A 132 -11.09 22.16 -27.04
N THR A 133 -12.28 22.00 -27.59
CA THR A 133 -12.71 22.64 -28.83
C THR A 133 -14.06 23.32 -28.60
N PRO A 134 -14.37 24.42 -29.31
CA PRO A 134 -15.69 25.05 -29.23
C PRO A 134 -16.85 24.05 -29.44
N GLN A 135 -16.72 23.15 -30.41
CA GLN A 135 -17.78 22.20 -30.77
C GLN A 135 -17.98 21.10 -29.74
N SER A 136 -16.91 20.61 -29.10
CA SER A 136 -17.04 19.67 -27.99
C SER A 136 -17.60 20.35 -26.74
N PHE A 137 -17.26 21.63 -26.54
CA PHE A 137 -17.74 22.42 -25.41
C PHE A 137 -19.26 22.67 -25.48
N LEU A 138 -19.80 23.08 -26.63
CA LEU A 138 -21.24 23.23 -26.82
C LEU A 138 -22.00 21.91 -26.58
N ARG A 139 -21.51 20.80 -27.16
CA ARG A 139 -22.08 19.46 -26.90
C ARG A 139 -22.04 19.08 -25.42
N ARG A 140 -21.01 19.50 -24.68
CA ARG A 140 -20.89 19.25 -23.25
C ARG A 140 -21.94 20.00 -22.43
N ILE A 141 -22.29 21.23 -22.84
CA ILE A 141 -23.37 22.01 -22.22
C ILE A 141 -24.72 21.32 -22.45
N GLN A 142 -25.03 20.91 -23.69
CA GLN A 142 -26.27 20.18 -24.00
C GLN A 142 -26.35 18.88 -23.18
N TRP A 143 -25.27 18.08 -23.17
CA TRP A 143 -25.19 16.86 -22.36
C TRP A 143 -25.46 17.14 -20.87
N TRP A 144 -24.89 18.21 -20.32
CA TRP A 144 -25.11 18.58 -18.91
C TRP A 144 -26.59 18.89 -18.65
N LEU A 145 -27.23 19.70 -19.49
CA LEU A 145 -28.65 20.06 -19.35
C LEU A 145 -29.56 18.83 -19.45
N GLU A 146 -29.32 17.96 -20.44
CA GLU A 146 -30.11 16.75 -20.67
C GLU A 146 -29.98 15.74 -19.52
N LYS A 147 -28.75 15.50 -19.04
CA LYS A 147 -28.49 14.56 -17.95
C LYS A 147 -29.00 15.09 -16.61
N SER A 148 -28.85 16.38 -16.37
CA SER A 148 -29.47 17.07 -15.23
C SER A 148 -30.99 16.93 -15.23
N ALA A 149 -31.64 17.16 -16.37
CA ALA A 149 -33.10 17.03 -16.49
C ALA A 149 -33.62 15.60 -16.25
N ARG A 150 -32.77 14.58 -16.43
CA ARG A 150 -33.10 13.16 -16.19
C ARG A 150 -32.65 12.65 -14.82
N GLY A 151 -31.89 13.43 -14.05
CA GLY A 151 -31.26 12.97 -12.81
C GLY A 151 -30.13 11.95 -13.04
N GLU A 152 -29.59 11.87 -14.26
CA GLU A 152 -28.59 10.89 -14.69
C GLU A 152 -27.16 11.47 -14.70
N LEU A 153 -26.97 12.67 -14.17
CA LEU A 153 -25.64 13.29 -14.13
C LEU A 153 -24.68 12.52 -13.19
N HIS A 154 -25.22 11.75 -12.23
CA HIS A 154 -24.49 10.86 -11.33
C HIS A 154 -24.70 9.37 -11.67
N PRO A 155 -23.62 8.59 -11.82
CA PRO A 155 -23.66 7.13 -11.66
C PRO A 155 -24.04 6.74 -10.22
N ALA A 156 -24.83 5.68 -10.03
CA ALA A 156 -25.31 5.25 -8.71
C ALA A 156 -24.20 4.77 -7.74
N ASP A 157 -23.00 4.54 -8.27
CA ASP A 157 -21.79 4.06 -7.63
C ASP A 157 -20.76 5.18 -7.35
N GLN A 158 -21.05 6.43 -7.75
CA GLN A 158 -20.19 7.57 -7.43
C GLN A 158 -20.27 7.89 -5.92
N PRO A 159 -19.14 8.00 -5.20
CA PRO A 159 -19.15 8.44 -3.81
C PRO A 159 -19.74 9.86 -3.73
N VAL A 160 -20.42 10.14 -2.61
CA VAL A 160 -21.01 11.46 -2.31
C VAL A 160 -19.98 12.56 -2.61
N GLU A 161 -20.31 13.47 -3.53
CA GLU A 161 -19.34 14.46 -4.00
C GLU A 161 -18.74 15.28 -2.86
N HIS A 162 -17.42 15.44 -2.89
CA HIS A 162 -16.75 16.53 -2.21
C HIS A 162 -17.01 17.81 -3.03
N LEU A 163 -18.16 18.44 -2.75
CA LEU A 163 -18.74 19.60 -3.42
C LEU A 163 -17.94 20.92 -3.31
N PHE A 164 -16.61 20.90 -3.19
CA PHE A 164 -15.84 22.09 -2.78
C PHE A 164 -14.84 22.56 -3.82
N PHE A 165 -14.77 23.89 -3.92
CA PHE A 165 -13.70 24.62 -4.59
C PHE A 165 -12.36 24.17 -4.02
N ALA A 166 -11.36 24.05 -4.89
CA ALA A 166 -9.99 23.75 -4.47
C ALA A 166 -9.50 24.86 -3.53
N THR A 167 -9.67 24.63 -2.22
CA THR A 167 -9.04 25.45 -1.21
C THR A 167 -7.59 25.01 -1.09
N LYS A 168 -6.71 26.00 -0.92
CA LYS A 168 -5.30 25.77 -0.66
C LYS A 168 -5.00 25.58 0.82
N TYR A 169 -6.02 25.51 1.68
CA TYR A 169 -5.88 25.30 3.11
C TYR A 169 -6.42 23.93 3.47
N GLU A 170 -5.67 23.16 4.23
CA GLU A 170 -6.03 21.76 4.56
C GLU A 170 -6.00 21.56 6.06
N LEU A 171 -6.89 20.72 6.59
CA LEU A 171 -6.84 20.20 7.95
C LEU A 171 -6.76 18.68 7.88
N VAL A 172 -5.69 18.10 8.42
CA VAL A 172 -5.49 16.65 8.51
C VAL A 172 -5.89 16.18 9.90
N LEU A 173 -6.82 15.23 9.94
CA LEU A 173 -7.33 14.61 11.15
C LEU A 173 -6.61 13.28 11.46
N PRO A 174 -6.48 12.90 12.74
CA PRO A 174 -5.92 11.61 13.12
C PRO A 174 -6.85 10.47 12.71
N TRP A 175 -6.28 9.32 12.37
CA TRP A 175 -7.03 8.15 11.90
C TRP A 175 -7.98 7.60 12.99
N ASN A 176 -7.60 7.74 14.27
CA ASN A 176 -8.37 7.32 15.45
C ASN A 176 -9.08 8.48 16.15
N LEU A 177 -9.55 9.48 15.41
CA LEU A 177 -10.18 10.68 15.99
C LEU A 177 -11.34 10.35 16.95
N VAL A 178 -12.16 9.34 16.62
CA VAL A 178 -13.31 8.95 17.45
C VAL A 178 -12.84 8.50 18.84
N GLU A 179 -11.89 7.58 18.90
CA GLU A 179 -11.31 7.06 20.16
C GLU A 179 -10.62 8.18 20.97
N LEU A 180 -9.88 9.06 20.30
CA LEU A 180 -9.18 10.17 20.95
C LEU A 180 -10.14 11.18 21.59
N ARG A 181 -11.33 11.39 21.00
CA ARG A 181 -12.37 12.29 21.55
C ARG A 181 -13.02 11.73 22.82
N GLU A 182 -13.12 10.41 22.93
CA GLU A 182 -13.68 9.74 24.12
C GLU A 182 -12.68 9.68 25.27
N SER A 183 -11.38 9.79 24.99
CA SER A 183 -10.33 9.73 25.99
C SER A 183 -10.28 11.01 26.86
N PRO A 184 -10.46 10.90 28.19
CA PRO A 184 -10.36 12.05 29.10
C PRO A 184 -8.91 12.53 29.33
N LEU A 185 -7.91 11.77 28.88
CA LEU A 185 -6.48 12.04 29.09
C LEU A 185 -5.89 13.02 28.08
N HIS A 186 -6.58 13.24 26.95
CA HIS A 186 -6.07 14.00 25.83
C HIS A 186 -6.85 15.31 25.65
N ARG A 187 -6.19 16.28 25.01
CA ARG A 187 -6.80 17.47 24.43
C ARG A 187 -6.25 17.69 23.04
N PHE A 188 -7.01 18.36 22.19
CA PHE A 188 -6.58 18.63 20.82
C PHE A 188 -5.88 19.99 20.69
N VAL A 189 -4.86 20.01 19.85
CA VAL A 189 -4.18 21.22 19.38
C VAL A 189 -4.04 21.14 17.86
N ILE A 190 -3.89 22.29 17.22
CA ILE A 190 -3.65 22.38 15.78
C ILE A 190 -2.22 22.82 15.56
N ALA A 191 -1.43 21.99 14.89
CA ALA A 191 -0.11 22.35 14.38
C ALA A 191 -0.23 22.82 12.93
N ARG A 192 0.49 23.88 12.56
CA ARG A 192 0.50 24.41 11.18
C ARG A 192 1.82 24.11 10.49
N SER A 193 1.75 23.63 9.26
CA SER A 193 2.92 23.48 8.39
C SER A 193 3.46 24.84 7.93
N PRO A 194 4.69 24.88 7.40
CA PRO A 194 5.15 26.00 6.59
C PRO A 194 4.20 26.29 5.42
N GLU A 195 4.20 27.54 4.97
CA GLU A 195 3.41 28.00 3.83
C GLU A 195 3.99 27.44 2.51
N ARG A 196 3.10 27.00 1.62
CA ARG A 196 3.41 26.51 0.27
C ARG A 196 3.57 27.66 -0.73
N PRO A 197 4.18 27.43 -1.92
CA PRO A 197 4.37 28.48 -2.93
C PRO A 197 3.08 29.20 -3.40
N ASP A 198 1.92 28.55 -3.31
CA ASP A 198 0.60 29.11 -3.62
C ASP A 198 -0.02 29.92 -2.46
N LYS A 199 0.74 30.11 -1.37
CA LYS A 199 0.32 30.68 -0.09
C LYS A 199 -0.71 29.83 0.67
N GLY A 200 -0.79 28.54 0.35
CA GLY A 200 -1.57 27.54 1.09
C GLY A 200 -0.79 26.94 2.25
N PHE A 201 -1.47 26.20 3.13
CA PHE A 201 -0.83 25.47 4.22
C PHE A 201 -1.67 24.28 4.69
N THR A 202 -1.04 23.34 5.37
CA THR A 202 -1.69 22.20 6.01
C THR A 202 -1.65 22.38 7.53
N CYS A 203 -2.81 22.25 8.16
CA CYS A 203 -2.94 22.12 9.59
C CYS A 203 -3.10 20.63 9.95
N PHE A 204 -2.64 20.25 11.13
CA PHE A 204 -2.78 18.90 11.68
C PHE A 204 -3.48 19.00 13.02
N LEU A 205 -4.58 18.26 13.18
CA LEU A 205 -5.21 18.08 14.48
C LEU A 205 -4.43 17.00 15.25
N GLU A 206 -3.77 17.41 16.33
CA GLU A 206 -2.93 16.55 17.17
C GLU A 206 -3.57 16.38 18.54
N ALA A 207 -3.63 15.14 19.03
CA ALA A 207 -3.97 14.87 20.42
C ALA A 207 -2.71 14.91 21.28
N ILE A 208 -2.73 15.74 22.33
CA ILE A 208 -1.65 15.82 23.32
C ILE A 208 -2.19 15.47 24.71
N PRO A 209 -1.36 14.91 25.61
CA PRO A 209 -1.77 14.72 27.01
C PRO A 209 -2.17 16.07 27.64
N LYS A 210 -3.24 16.10 28.45
CA LYS A 210 -3.77 17.34 29.05
C LYS A 210 -2.72 18.14 29.85
N ASP A 211 -1.82 17.43 30.53
CA ASP A 211 -0.79 18.04 31.38
C ASP A 211 0.44 18.54 30.59
N THR A 212 0.51 18.25 29.29
CA THR A 212 1.63 18.68 28.45
C THR A 212 1.36 20.08 27.89
N ALA A 213 2.34 20.98 28.03
CA ALA A 213 2.26 22.31 27.44
C ALA A 213 2.25 22.23 25.90
N PRO A 214 1.38 23.00 25.21
CA PRO A 214 1.33 23.00 23.77
C PRO A 214 2.63 23.58 23.19
N LYS A 215 3.06 23.07 22.04
CA LYS A 215 4.26 23.58 21.34
C LYS A 215 4.00 25.00 20.84
N THR A 216 5.05 25.83 20.83
CA THR A 216 4.98 27.19 20.27
C THR A 216 4.48 27.15 18.82
N GLY A 217 3.51 28.01 18.49
CA GLY A 217 2.92 28.08 17.14
C GLY A 217 1.80 27.08 16.86
N THR A 218 1.31 26.37 17.89
CA THR A 218 0.04 25.63 17.82
C THR A 218 -1.12 26.52 18.26
N ALA A 219 -2.35 26.14 17.92
CA ALA A 219 -3.56 26.81 18.39
C ALA A 219 -4.62 25.80 18.85
N ALA A 220 -5.48 26.20 19.79
CA ALA A 220 -6.60 25.35 20.21
C ALA A 220 -7.71 25.31 19.14
N PRO A 221 -8.18 24.13 18.69
CA PRO A 221 -9.30 24.02 17.75
C PRO A 221 -10.60 24.46 18.43
N ILE A 222 -11.57 24.95 17.66
CA ILE A 222 -12.97 25.14 18.08
C ILE A 222 -13.80 24.01 17.46
N GLU A 223 -14.14 23.00 18.24
CA GLU A 223 -14.94 21.87 17.75
C GLU A 223 -16.42 22.05 18.07
N LEU A 224 -17.28 21.88 17.06
CA LEU A 224 -18.73 21.97 17.20
C LEU A 224 -19.37 20.73 16.57
N VAL A 225 -20.28 20.08 17.31
CA VAL A 225 -21.12 18.99 16.78
C VAL A 225 -22.48 19.57 16.43
N LEU A 226 -22.84 19.49 15.16
CA LEU A 226 -24.10 20.03 14.64
C LEU A 226 -25.21 18.96 14.69
N PRO A 227 -26.49 19.36 14.73
CA PRO A 227 -27.62 18.45 14.55
C PRO A 227 -27.54 17.69 13.21
N PRO A 228 -28.17 16.51 13.09
CA PRO A 228 -28.20 15.77 11.84
C PRO A 228 -28.87 16.54 10.70
N VAL A 229 -28.25 16.53 9.52
CA VAL A 229 -28.77 17.20 8.31
C VAL A 229 -29.04 16.21 7.20
N VAL A 230 -30.13 16.42 6.45
CA VAL A 230 -30.43 15.61 5.28
C VAL A 230 -29.48 15.97 4.13
N HIS A 231 -28.91 14.96 3.49
CA HIS A 231 -28.04 15.12 2.34
C HIS A 231 -28.79 15.78 1.14
N GLY A 232 -28.12 16.64 0.37
CA GLY A 232 -28.66 17.11 -0.93
C GLY A 232 -28.50 18.60 -1.28
N PHE A 233 -27.98 19.46 -0.38
CA PHE A 233 -27.81 20.89 -0.69
C PHE A 233 -26.33 21.29 -0.76
N VAL A 234 -25.90 21.68 -1.97
CA VAL A 234 -24.63 22.36 -2.22
C VAL A 234 -24.79 23.82 -1.82
N GLU A 235 -24.22 24.21 -0.68
CA GLU A 235 -24.18 25.61 -0.27
C GLU A 235 -22.78 26.17 -0.47
N ARG A 236 -22.72 27.47 -0.76
CA ARG A 236 -21.45 28.15 -1.02
C ARG A 236 -20.63 28.27 0.25
N ASP A 237 -19.31 28.18 0.11
CA ASP A 237 -18.41 28.42 1.22
C ASP A 237 -18.59 29.86 1.73
N PRO A 238 -18.85 30.04 3.04
CA PRO A 238 -18.98 31.36 3.64
C PRO A 238 -17.63 32.08 3.65
N ALA A 239 -17.64 33.37 3.30
CA ALA A 239 -16.44 34.22 3.34
C ALA A 239 -16.19 34.83 4.73
N ASN A 240 -17.21 34.81 5.61
CA ASN A 240 -17.13 35.33 6.96
C ASN A 240 -18.03 34.55 7.94
N LEU A 241 -17.80 34.74 9.25
CA LEU A 241 -18.56 34.07 10.30
C LEU A 241 -20.06 34.38 10.26
N GLY A 242 -20.46 35.58 9.83
CA GLY A 242 -21.88 35.94 9.71
C GLY A 242 -22.59 35.08 8.67
N GLN A 243 -21.98 34.88 7.51
CA GLN A 243 -22.50 34.01 6.47
C GLN A 243 -22.54 32.54 6.91
N LEU A 244 -21.52 32.07 7.64
CA LEU A 244 -21.53 30.71 8.21
C LEU A 244 -22.69 30.55 9.20
N ALA A 245 -22.92 31.53 10.07
CA ALA A 245 -24.04 31.51 11.00
C ALA A 245 -25.39 31.45 10.26
N ASP A 246 -25.58 32.29 9.23
CA ASP A 246 -26.82 32.33 8.45
C ASP A 246 -27.08 31.01 7.68
N ILE A 247 -26.01 30.36 7.20
CA ILE A 247 -26.07 29.03 6.58
C ILE A 247 -26.55 28.00 7.61
N LEU A 248 -25.91 27.96 8.78
CA LEU A 248 -26.24 26.97 9.82
C LEU A 248 -27.63 27.21 10.42
N SER A 249 -28.06 28.46 10.59
CA SER A 249 -29.41 28.81 11.07
C SER A 249 -30.50 28.37 10.10
N ARG A 250 -30.28 28.46 8.78
CA ARG A 250 -31.22 27.92 7.78
C ARG A 250 -31.38 26.40 7.87
N ARG A 251 -30.36 25.71 8.40
CA ARG A 251 -30.38 24.28 8.71
C ARG A 251 -30.88 23.97 10.12
N GLY A 252 -31.48 24.94 10.81
CA GLY A 252 -32.01 24.78 12.16
C GLY A 252 -30.95 24.70 13.25
N THR A 253 -29.71 25.15 12.97
CA THR A 253 -28.62 25.11 13.94
C THR A 253 -28.28 26.51 14.45
N ASP A 254 -28.37 26.70 15.77
CA ASP A 254 -27.92 27.92 16.43
C ASP A 254 -26.40 27.90 16.63
N PHE A 255 -25.68 28.28 15.57
CA PHE A 255 -24.22 28.33 15.55
C PHE A 255 -23.64 29.24 16.63
N VAL A 256 -24.29 30.39 16.89
CA VAL A 256 -23.72 31.39 17.80
C VAL A 256 -23.81 30.92 19.24
N SER A 257 -24.94 30.33 19.64
CA SER A 257 -25.06 29.73 20.97
C SER A 257 -24.05 28.59 21.16
N ALA A 258 -23.89 27.71 20.17
CA ALA A 258 -22.91 26.63 20.22
C ALA A 258 -21.47 27.15 20.36
N LEU A 259 -21.12 28.18 19.57
CA LEU A 259 -19.81 28.83 19.65
C LEU A 259 -19.60 29.49 21.02
N ARG A 260 -20.62 30.17 21.58
CA ARG A 260 -20.57 30.80 22.90
C ARG A 260 -20.28 29.79 24.00
N THR A 261 -20.99 28.67 24.01
CA THR A 261 -20.77 27.58 24.96
C THR A 261 -19.35 27.03 24.83
N ALA A 262 -18.90 26.73 23.60
CA ALA A 262 -17.56 26.21 23.35
C ALA A 262 -16.44 27.17 23.78
N MET A 263 -16.68 28.49 23.76
CA MET A 263 -15.72 29.50 24.24
C MET A 263 -15.74 29.63 25.76
N GLN A 264 -16.92 29.60 26.37
CA GLN A 264 -17.07 29.66 27.82
C GLN A 264 -16.45 28.45 28.53
N GLU A 265 -16.56 27.26 27.95
CA GLU A 265 -15.97 26.02 28.51
C GLU A 265 -14.44 26.06 28.56
N ARG A 266 -13.78 26.93 27.78
CA ARG A 266 -12.32 27.10 27.78
C ARG A 266 -11.80 27.89 28.97
N VAL A 267 -12.67 28.62 29.66
CA VAL A 267 -12.29 29.56 30.71
C VAL A 267 -12.83 29.04 32.04
N GLY A 268 -11.93 28.69 32.96
CA GLY A 268 -12.31 28.37 34.35
C GLY A 268 -12.58 29.61 35.19
N ASP A 269 -12.98 29.41 36.45
CA ASP A 269 -13.33 30.51 37.37
C ASP A 269 -12.16 31.47 37.64
N ALA A 270 -10.91 30.98 37.55
CA ALA A 270 -9.70 31.79 37.68
C ALA A 270 -9.39 32.67 36.45
N GLY A 271 -10.16 32.56 35.37
CA GLY A 271 -9.90 33.20 34.09
C GLY A 271 -8.64 32.67 33.39
N VAL A 272 -8.45 33.07 32.13
CA VAL A 272 -7.28 32.69 31.31
C VAL A 272 -6.46 33.94 30.99
N ALA A 273 -5.15 33.90 31.19
CA ALA A 273 -4.28 35.05 30.92
C ALA A 273 -4.23 35.38 29.42
N VAL A 274 -4.11 36.66 29.06
CA VAL A 274 -3.98 37.10 27.65
C VAL A 274 -2.77 36.49 26.94
N SER A 275 -1.72 36.11 27.67
CA SER A 275 -0.55 35.42 27.12
C SER A 275 -0.84 34.01 26.59
N ALA A 276 -2.00 33.44 26.92
CA ALA A 276 -2.45 32.14 26.42
C ALA A 276 -3.33 32.27 25.16
N GLU A 277 -3.52 33.49 24.64
CA GLU A 277 -4.29 33.71 23.42
C GLU A 277 -3.45 33.37 22.18
N ASP A 278 -4.09 32.63 21.27
CA ASP A 278 -3.51 32.26 19.99
C ASP A 278 -3.72 33.38 18.96
N SER A 279 -2.86 33.45 17.94
CA SER A 279 -3.02 34.44 16.86
C SER A 279 -4.03 34.02 15.78
N TRP A 280 -4.54 32.80 15.85
CA TRP A 280 -5.47 32.19 14.89
C TRP A 280 -6.14 30.97 15.53
N THR A 281 -7.19 30.44 14.89
CA THR A 281 -7.80 29.16 15.28
C THR A 281 -8.43 28.48 14.05
N VAL A 282 -8.92 27.25 14.23
CA VAL A 282 -9.75 26.55 13.25
C VAL A 282 -11.06 26.16 13.89
N VAL A 283 -12.16 26.49 13.22
CA VAL A 283 -13.50 26.00 13.57
C VAL A 283 -13.73 24.70 12.81
N LEU A 284 -13.80 23.58 13.53
CA LEU A 284 -14.10 22.25 13.02
C LEU A 284 -15.55 21.87 13.34
N LEU A 285 -16.35 21.72 12.31
CA LEU A 285 -17.74 21.31 12.37
C LEU A 285 -17.85 19.82 12.08
N HIS A 286 -18.51 19.09 12.98
CA HIS A 286 -18.90 17.69 12.81
C HIS A 286 -20.39 17.66 12.46
N VAL A 287 -20.73 17.20 11.27
CA VAL A 287 -22.08 17.26 10.70
C VAL A 287 -22.59 15.84 10.46
N PRO A 288 -23.42 15.27 11.34
CA PRO A 288 -24.08 13.99 11.08
C PRO A 288 -24.98 14.12 9.85
N VAL A 289 -24.90 13.17 8.91
CA VAL A 289 -25.62 13.22 7.63
C VAL A 289 -26.65 12.10 7.56
N CYS A 290 -27.91 12.46 7.30
CA CYS A 290 -29.04 11.55 7.12
C CYS A 290 -29.42 11.44 5.64
N ARG A 291 -29.91 10.27 5.21
CA ARG A 291 -30.44 10.08 3.84
C ARG A 291 -31.80 10.75 3.63
N THR A 292 -32.65 10.73 4.65
CA THR A 292 -33.99 11.32 4.63
C THR A 292 -34.29 11.97 5.98
N VAL A 293 -35.25 12.89 6.00
CA VAL A 293 -35.69 13.57 7.23
C VAL A 293 -36.10 12.54 8.28
N GLY A 294 -35.52 12.61 9.48
CA GLY A 294 -35.84 11.73 10.61
C GLY A 294 -35.20 10.33 10.59
N ALA A 295 -34.36 10.01 9.59
CA ALA A 295 -33.59 8.77 9.59
C ALA A 295 -32.33 8.90 10.47
N GLU A 296 -31.79 7.76 10.93
CA GLU A 296 -30.50 7.72 11.62
C GLU A 296 -29.37 8.26 10.72
N PRO A 297 -28.38 8.98 11.28
CA PRO A 297 -27.21 9.41 10.53
C PRO A 297 -26.46 8.23 9.91
N VAL A 298 -26.11 8.33 8.64
CA VAL A 298 -25.36 7.31 7.89
C VAL A 298 -23.84 7.52 8.05
N GLY A 299 -23.43 8.71 8.49
CA GLY A 299 -22.04 9.05 8.80
C GLY A 299 -21.91 10.50 9.24
N THR A 300 -20.68 10.92 9.56
CA THR A 300 -20.37 12.30 9.96
C THR A 300 -19.49 12.96 8.89
N SER A 301 -19.99 14.03 8.28
CA SER A 301 -19.21 14.90 7.40
C SER A 301 -18.49 15.93 8.25
N GLN A 302 -17.23 16.23 7.94
CA GLN A 302 -16.45 17.25 8.62
C GLN A 302 -16.25 18.47 7.72
N ARG A 303 -16.30 19.66 8.33
CA ARG A 303 -15.97 20.94 7.66
C ARG A 303 -15.06 21.74 8.56
N ALA A 304 -14.03 22.36 8.00
CA ALA A 304 -13.11 23.19 8.77
C ALA A 304 -12.98 24.59 8.15
N PHE A 305 -12.82 25.59 9.03
CA PHE A 305 -12.62 26.98 8.64
C PHE A 305 -11.47 27.59 9.43
N PHE A 306 -10.48 28.12 8.74
CA PHE A 306 -9.38 28.86 9.35
C PHE A 306 -9.82 30.29 9.66
N VAL A 307 -9.52 30.76 10.87
CA VAL A 307 -9.87 32.09 11.36
C VAL A 307 -8.59 32.81 11.79
N LEU A 308 -8.40 34.06 11.35
CA LEU A 308 -7.23 34.89 11.64
C LEU A 308 -7.24 35.51 13.05
N THR A 309 -8.18 35.08 13.89
CA THR A 309 -8.37 35.54 15.26
C THR A 309 -8.33 34.31 16.15
N GLY A 310 -7.66 34.41 17.30
CA GLY A 310 -7.62 33.33 18.27
C GLY A 310 -8.98 33.07 18.91
N ALA A 311 -9.07 31.95 19.65
CA ALA A 311 -10.33 31.51 20.21
C ALA A 311 -10.84 32.44 21.33
N LEU A 312 -9.98 32.98 22.19
CA LEU A 312 -10.44 33.80 23.32
C LEU A 312 -10.87 35.21 22.83
N GLU A 313 -10.13 35.80 21.90
CA GLU A 313 -10.48 37.07 21.26
C GLU A 313 -11.76 36.94 20.44
N LEU A 314 -11.93 35.82 19.72
CA LEU A 314 -13.21 35.50 19.07
C LEU A 314 -14.34 35.37 20.10
N GLY A 315 -14.07 34.74 21.25
CA GLY A 315 -14.99 34.65 22.38
C GLY A 315 -15.43 36.01 22.91
N VAL A 316 -14.52 37.00 22.97
CA VAL A 316 -14.90 38.38 23.31
C VAL A 316 -15.74 39.01 22.20
N ALA A 317 -15.37 38.82 20.93
CA ALA A 317 -16.08 39.40 19.79
C ALA A 317 -17.54 38.94 19.67
N ILE A 318 -17.85 37.71 20.11
CA ILE A 318 -19.22 37.16 20.11
C ILE A 318 -19.97 37.37 21.44
N GLY A 319 -19.35 38.01 22.43
CA GLY A 319 -19.95 38.21 23.76
C GLY A 319 -19.98 36.97 24.66
N ALA A 320 -19.13 35.98 24.40
CA ALA A 320 -18.97 34.79 25.26
C ALA A 320 -18.07 35.06 26.47
N LEU A 321 -17.05 35.90 26.25
CA LEU A 321 -15.99 36.20 27.21
C LEU A 321 -15.85 37.72 27.38
N LEU A 322 -15.34 38.13 28.54
CA LEU A 322 -14.95 39.52 28.81
C LEU A 322 -13.47 39.57 29.17
N LEU A 323 -12.79 40.62 28.72
CA LEU A 323 -11.40 40.89 29.09
C LEU A 323 -11.38 41.84 30.29
N HIS A 324 -10.84 41.38 31.41
CA HIS A 324 -10.65 42.19 32.62
C HIS A 324 -9.25 41.95 33.19
N GLU A 325 -8.52 43.02 33.54
CA GLU A 325 -7.18 42.94 34.14
C GLU A 325 -6.21 41.96 33.42
N LYS A 326 -6.19 42.00 32.09
CA LYS A 326 -5.36 41.11 31.23
C LYS A 326 -5.68 39.61 31.39
N ARG A 327 -6.89 39.27 31.79
CA ARG A 327 -7.43 37.91 31.80
C ARG A 327 -8.81 37.86 31.17
N TYR A 328 -9.10 36.77 30.46
CA TYR A 328 -10.41 36.46 29.92
C TYR A 328 -11.24 35.74 30.98
N PHE A 329 -12.48 36.18 31.17
CA PHE A 329 -13.47 35.58 32.07
C PHE A 329 -14.76 35.27 31.30
N LYS A 330 -15.60 34.38 31.82
CA LYS A 330 -16.92 34.12 31.24
C LYS A 330 -17.79 35.37 31.36
N ASP A 331 -18.40 35.79 30.26
CA ASP A 331 -19.37 36.87 30.26
C ASP A 331 -20.79 36.28 30.38
N VAL A 332 -21.29 36.26 31.62
CA VAL A 332 -22.59 35.67 31.98
C VAL A 332 -23.71 36.71 32.03
N MET A 333 -23.36 38.00 32.00
CA MET A 333 -24.31 39.12 32.18
C MET A 333 -24.63 39.87 30.88
N ASN A 334 -23.94 39.54 29.78
CA ASN A 334 -24.10 40.24 28.52
C ASN A 334 -25.19 39.60 27.64
N ASP A 335 -26.35 40.27 27.61
CA ASP A 335 -27.46 39.97 26.69
C ASP A 335 -27.39 40.79 25.38
N HIS A 336 -26.42 41.72 25.26
CA HIS A 336 -26.28 42.55 24.06
C HIS A 336 -25.31 41.93 23.06
N MET A 337 -25.87 41.26 22.06
CA MET A 337 -25.10 40.73 20.94
C MET A 337 -24.52 41.87 20.09
N THR A 338 -23.20 42.02 20.12
CA THR A 338 -22.49 42.81 19.12
C THR A 338 -22.57 42.09 17.77
N THR A 339 -22.63 42.84 16.67
CA THR A 339 -22.72 42.26 15.30
C THR A 339 -21.39 42.31 14.55
N GLN A 340 -20.35 42.91 15.14
CA GLN A 340 -19.04 43.09 14.50
C GLN A 340 -18.36 41.77 14.11
N TRP A 341 -18.53 40.71 14.93
CA TRP A 341 -17.98 39.38 14.65
C TRP A 341 -18.46 38.79 13.33
N ARG A 342 -19.64 39.21 12.83
CA ARG A 342 -20.19 38.72 11.55
C ARG A 342 -19.28 39.04 10.36
N SER A 343 -18.46 40.08 10.46
CA SER A 343 -17.52 40.50 9.42
C SER A 343 -16.16 39.77 9.44
N GLN A 344 -15.90 38.96 10.48
CA GLN A 344 -14.66 38.22 10.62
C GLN A 344 -14.48 37.25 9.46
N LYS A 345 -13.37 37.38 8.73
CA LYS A 345 -13.07 36.53 7.57
C LYS A 345 -12.75 35.11 8.02
N ILE A 346 -13.27 34.16 7.27
CA ILE A 346 -12.95 32.74 7.43
C ILE A 346 -12.51 32.17 6.10
N PHE A 347 -11.65 31.17 6.16
CA PHE A 347 -11.14 30.49 4.97
C PHE A 347 -11.53 29.02 5.04
N PRO A 348 -12.32 28.51 4.09
CA PRO A 348 -12.68 27.08 4.06
C PRO A 348 -11.41 26.23 3.93
N MET A 349 -11.41 25.10 4.61
CA MET A 349 -10.31 24.14 4.58
C MET A 349 -10.81 22.78 4.08
N ASP A 350 -9.98 22.11 3.28
CA ASP A 350 -10.24 20.71 2.94
C ASP A 350 -9.89 19.82 4.12
N VAL A 351 -10.77 18.88 4.46
CA VAL A 351 -10.62 18.03 5.63
C VAL A 351 -10.16 16.65 5.18
N LEU A 352 -8.91 16.35 5.48
CA LEU A 352 -8.23 15.11 5.12
C LEU A 352 -8.11 14.21 6.34
N ASN A 353 -8.01 12.90 6.11
CA ASN A 353 -7.78 11.93 7.19
C ASN A 353 -6.43 11.26 6.99
N ARG A 354 -5.71 11.03 8.09
CA ARG A 354 -4.61 10.05 8.08
C ARG A 354 -5.18 8.66 7.81
N ASN A 355 -4.44 7.87 7.05
CA ASN A 355 -4.86 6.50 6.75
C ASN A 355 -4.81 5.64 8.02
N ASP A 356 -5.91 4.95 8.30
CA ASP A 356 -5.86 3.73 9.10
C ASP A 356 -5.39 2.53 8.25
N ALA A 357 -5.30 1.35 8.85
CA ALA A 357 -4.92 0.12 8.15
C ALA A 357 -5.87 -0.24 6.98
N ALA A 358 -7.18 -0.04 7.16
CA ALA A 358 -8.19 -0.41 6.18
C ALA A 358 -8.21 0.55 4.98
N ALA A 359 -8.05 1.84 5.22
CA ALA A 359 -7.91 2.88 4.20
C ALA A 359 -6.64 2.65 3.38
N ALA A 360 -5.51 2.33 4.03
CA ALA A 360 -4.26 1.99 3.34
C ALA A 360 -4.42 0.80 2.38
N ARG A 361 -5.07 -0.28 2.85
CA ARG A 361 -5.41 -1.45 2.02
C ARG A 361 -6.29 -1.09 0.83
N LYS A 362 -7.39 -0.37 1.08
CA LYS A 362 -8.33 0.06 0.04
C LYS A 362 -7.65 0.90 -1.04
N GLN A 363 -6.80 1.84 -0.65
CA GLN A 363 -6.05 2.71 -1.58
C GLN A 363 -4.98 1.94 -2.36
N SER A 364 -4.45 0.86 -1.78
CA SER A 364 -3.48 -0.03 -2.41
C SER A 364 -4.13 -1.16 -3.24
N GLY A 365 -5.46 -1.22 -3.31
CA GLY A 365 -6.18 -2.28 -4.03
C GLY A 365 -6.09 -3.66 -3.38
N ILE A 366 -5.81 -3.72 -2.08
CA ILE A 366 -5.75 -4.97 -1.30
C ILE A 366 -7.04 -5.12 -0.51
N ALA A 367 -7.71 -6.28 -0.65
CA ALA A 367 -8.92 -6.59 0.11
C ALA A 367 -8.61 -7.23 1.47
N GLU A 368 -7.70 -8.21 1.48
CA GLU A 368 -7.38 -9.04 2.65
C GLU A 368 -6.55 -8.28 3.69
N GLU A 369 -6.89 -8.42 4.98
CA GLU A 369 -6.13 -7.81 6.07
C GLU A 369 -4.71 -8.39 6.20
N GLY A 370 -4.51 -9.64 5.76
CA GLY A 370 -3.26 -10.38 5.94
C GLY A 370 -3.16 -11.05 7.33
N PRO A 371 -2.08 -11.81 7.58
CA PRO A 371 -1.93 -12.58 8.81
C PRO A 371 -1.39 -11.71 9.96
N THR A 372 -1.62 -12.18 11.19
CA THR A 372 -0.68 -11.91 12.28
C THR A 372 0.49 -12.86 12.11
N GLY A 373 1.62 -12.34 11.67
CA GLY A 373 2.78 -13.12 11.25
C GLY A 373 4.08 -12.71 11.92
N VAL A 374 5.10 -13.55 11.73
CA VAL A 374 6.48 -13.27 12.10
C VAL A 374 7.29 -13.10 10.83
N MET A 375 8.13 -12.07 10.76
CA MET A 375 9.16 -11.95 9.74
C MET A 375 10.53 -12.22 10.36
N ILE A 376 11.30 -13.11 9.73
CA ILE A 376 12.66 -13.44 10.14
C ILE A 376 13.64 -12.77 9.20
N GLY A 377 14.46 -11.86 9.74
CA GLY A 377 15.38 -11.04 8.98
C GLY A 377 14.81 -9.66 8.65
N ALA A 378 15.53 -8.63 9.05
CA ALA A 378 15.27 -7.22 8.71
C ALA A 378 16.41 -6.69 7.82
N GLY A 379 17.01 -7.53 6.99
CA GLY A 379 18.06 -7.14 6.05
C GLY A 379 17.54 -6.27 4.88
N SER A 380 18.32 -6.19 3.80
CA SER A 380 17.95 -5.43 2.60
C SER A 380 16.59 -5.85 2.00
N LEU A 381 16.34 -7.15 1.90
CA LEU A 381 15.07 -7.68 1.38
C LEU A 381 13.92 -7.50 2.38
N GLY A 382 14.12 -7.92 3.62
CA GLY A 382 13.07 -7.84 4.66
C GLY A 382 12.61 -6.42 4.93
N SER A 383 13.54 -5.46 5.07
CA SER A 383 13.19 -4.05 5.28
C SER A 383 12.42 -3.43 4.10
N ALA A 384 12.72 -3.85 2.86
CA ALA A 384 11.98 -3.42 1.68
C ALA A 384 10.56 -4.02 1.63
N ILE A 385 10.41 -5.32 1.90
CA ILE A 385 9.11 -6.01 1.94
C ILE A 385 8.23 -5.43 3.05
N LEU A 386 8.77 -5.23 4.27
CA LEU A 386 8.03 -4.61 5.38
C LEU A 386 7.55 -3.20 5.04
N ASN A 387 8.38 -2.40 4.36
CA ASN A 387 7.97 -1.06 3.94
C ASN A 387 6.82 -1.11 2.90
N LEU A 388 6.83 -2.08 1.99
CA LEU A 388 5.75 -2.29 1.02
C LEU A 388 4.45 -2.71 1.73
N TRP A 389 4.49 -3.74 2.57
CA TRP A 389 3.33 -4.24 3.30
C TRP A 389 2.78 -3.27 4.34
N GLY A 390 3.66 -2.57 5.04
CA GLY A 390 3.28 -1.57 6.03
C GLY A 390 2.48 -0.43 5.40
N ARG A 391 2.97 0.10 4.28
CA ARG A 391 2.28 1.14 3.49
C ARG A 391 0.96 0.65 2.89
N SER A 392 0.89 -0.63 2.52
CA SER A 392 -0.32 -1.22 1.97
C SER A 392 -1.31 -1.68 3.05
N GLY A 393 -0.95 -1.59 4.34
CA GLY A 393 -1.79 -2.05 5.45
C GLY A 393 -2.00 -3.57 5.51
N TRP A 394 -1.07 -4.37 4.96
CA TRP A 394 -1.17 -5.83 4.90
C TRP A 394 -0.38 -6.52 6.01
N GLY A 395 -1.10 -7.30 6.82
CA GLY A 395 -0.59 -8.08 7.93
C GLY A 395 -0.22 -7.26 9.16
N ARG A 396 0.04 -7.97 10.27
CA ARG A 396 0.64 -7.45 11.50
C ARG A 396 1.87 -8.28 11.79
N TRP A 397 3.01 -7.63 12.03
CA TRP A 397 4.31 -8.31 11.97
C TRP A 397 5.11 -8.14 13.26
N THR A 398 5.51 -9.27 13.83
CA THR A 398 6.66 -9.33 14.75
C THR A 398 7.91 -9.58 13.91
N VAL A 399 8.95 -8.75 14.06
CA VAL A 399 10.16 -8.85 13.24
C VAL A 399 11.34 -9.27 14.10
N ILE A 400 12.00 -10.38 13.72
CA ILE A 400 13.12 -10.96 14.44
C ILE A 400 14.40 -10.78 13.63
N ASP A 401 15.38 -10.07 14.18
CA ASP A 401 16.73 -9.94 13.64
C ASP A 401 17.68 -9.53 14.77
N LYS A 402 18.87 -10.15 14.83
CA LYS A 402 19.89 -9.92 15.88
C LYS A 402 20.88 -8.80 15.55
N ASP A 403 20.91 -8.35 14.30
CA ASP A 403 21.91 -7.40 13.83
C ASP A 403 21.47 -5.94 14.05
N HIS A 404 22.44 -5.04 13.86
CA HIS A 404 22.26 -3.59 13.83
C HIS A 404 22.63 -3.01 12.46
N ILE A 405 22.28 -1.75 12.23
CA ILE A 405 22.60 -1.02 11.01
C ILE A 405 24.08 -0.64 11.00
N LYS A 406 24.83 -1.17 10.02
CA LYS A 406 26.20 -0.76 9.69
C LYS A 406 26.20 0.18 8.48
N PRO A 407 27.23 1.03 8.29
CA PRO A 407 27.28 2.01 7.20
C PRO A 407 27.03 1.43 5.80
N HIS A 408 27.59 0.25 5.53
CA HIS A 408 27.43 -0.41 4.23
C HIS A 408 25.98 -0.88 3.98
N ASN A 409 25.16 -1.08 5.01
CA ASN A 409 23.76 -1.50 4.85
C ASN A 409 22.94 -0.41 4.18
N LEU A 410 23.26 0.87 4.39
CA LEU A 410 22.52 2.01 3.82
C LEU A 410 22.49 2.02 2.29
N SER A 411 23.39 1.29 1.64
CA SER A 411 23.35 1.13 0.18
C SER A 411 22.16 0.31 -0.32
N ARG A 412 21.51 -0.49 0.56
CA ARG A 412 20.45 -1.43 0.17
C ARG A 412 19.36 -1.67 1.23
N HIS A 413 19.45 -1.05 2.39
CA HIS A 413 18.44 -1.13 3.45
C HIS A 413 17.65 0.17 3.48
N THR A 414 16.39 0.13 3.91
CA THR A 414 15.52 1.33 4.02
C THR A 414 15.92 2.33 5.11
N ALA A 415 17.03 2.08 5.82
CA ALA A 415 17.46 2.90 6.95
C ALA A 415 18.14 4.19 6.49
N TYR A 416 18.20 5.17 7.37
CA TYR A 416 18.88 6.44 7.15
C TYR A 416 20.20 6.52 7.95
N THR A 417 21.03 7.50 7.62
CA THR A 417 22.35 7.70 8.26
C THR A 417 22.27 7.84 9.77
N GLN A 418 21.21 8.47 10.29
CA GLN A 418 21.01 8.64 11.73
C GLN A 418 20.82 7.30 12.48
N HIS A 419 20.43 6.23 11.79
CA HIS A 419 20.14 4.93 12.39
C HIS A 419 21.37 4.02 12.51
N ILE A 420 22.57 4.47 12.09
CA ILE A 420 23.79 3.65 12.20
C ILE A 420 24.05 3.32 13.68
N GLY A 421 24.22 2.02 13.97
CA GLY A 421 24.43 1.49 15.32
C GLY A 421 23.16 1.00 16.02
N GLU A 422 21.98 1.32 15.51
CA GLU A 422 20.70 0.86 16.06
C GLU A 422 20.31 -0.53 15.54
N SER A 423 19.52 -1.30 16.32
CA SER A 423 19.09 -2.63 15.88
C SER A 423 18.22 -2.53 14.62
N LYS A 424 18.38 -3.46 13.68
CA LYS A 424 17.60 -3.45 12.44
C LYS A 424 16.10 -3.50 12.72
N THR A 425 15.71 -4.31 13.71
CA THR A 425 14.31 -4.45 14.16
C THR A 425 13.71 -3.16 14.70
N ALA A 426 14.44 -2.41 15.53
CA ALA A 426 13.97 -1.13 16.04
C ALA A 426 13.81 -0.11 14.91
N VAL A 427 14.77 -0.07 13.98
CA VAL A 427 14.76 0.86 12.84
C VAL A 427 13.59 0.59 11.89
N VAL A 428 13.31 -0.68 11.54
CA VAL A 428 12.14 -0.97 10.69
C VAL A 428 10.82 -0.64 11.39
N ALA A 429 10.74 -0.83 12.71
CA ALA A 429 9.57 -0.43 13.50
C ALA A 429 9.39 1.09 13.55
N GLU A 430 10.48 1.86 13.75
CA GLU A 430 10.46 3.32 13.71
C GLU A 430 10.01 3.84 12.34
N LEU A 431 10.62 3.32 11.26
CA LEU A 431 10.27 3.72 9.89
C LEU A 431 8.81 3.41 9.56
N HIS A 432 8.30 2.27 10.02
CA HIS A 432 6.90 1.91 9.87
C HIS A 432 5.99 2.86 10.66
N ALA A 433 6.33 3.16 11.90
CA ALA A 433 5.59 4.12 12.73
C ALA A 433 5.60 5.54 12.14
N ALA A 434 6.69 5.96 11.50
CA ALA A 434 6.77 7.24 10.80
C ALA A 434 5.81 7.34 9.60
N VAL A 435 5.50 6.20 8.96
CA VAL A 435 4.54 6.12 7.85
C VAL A 435 3.10 5.98 8.36
N MET A 436 2.87 5.06 9.29
CA MET A 436 1.52 4.66 9.71
C MET A 436 1.00 5.45 10.91
N HIS A 437 1.84 6.20 11.60
CA HIS A 437 1.48 7.02 12.75
C HIS A 437 0.62 6.28 13.78
N GLY A 438 1.02 5.05 14.11
CA GLY A 438 0.32 4.18 15.08
C GLY A 438 -0.93 3.46 14.55
N ALA A 439 -1.33 3.65 13.28
CA ALA A 439 -2.47 2.92 12.71
C ALA A 439 -2.23 1.40 12.61
N THR A 440 -0.97 1.02 12.46
CA THR A 440 -0.48 -0.36 12.59
C THR A 440 0.90 -0.33 13.21
N GLU A 441 1.29 -1.44 13.83
CA GLU A 441 2.56 -1.55 14.53
C GLU A 441 3.37 -2.74 14.01
N ILE A 442 4.69 -2.56 13.99
CA ILE A 442 5.66 -3.65 13.90
C ILE A 442 6.21 -3.86 15.30
N ILE A 443 6.20 -5.10 15.77
CA ILE A 443 6.76 -5.48 17.07
C ILE A 443 8.23 -5.89 16.85
N PRO A 444 9.21 -5.09 17.30
CA PRO A 444 10.62 -5.45 17.14
C PRO A 444 11.04 -6.49 18.18
N LEU A 445 11.68 -7.57 17.73
CA LEU A 445 12.32 -8.56 18.58
C LEU A 445 13.79 -8.69 18.20
N ASN A 446 14.67 -8.01 18.94
CA ASN A 446 16.12 -8.10 18.74
C ASN A 446 16.66 -9.40 19.35
N ALA A 447 16.66 -10.47 18.56
CA ALA A 447 16.99 -11.82 18.98
C ALA A 447 17.58 -12.64 17.82
N ASP A 448 18.31 -13.70 18.16
CA ASP A 448 18.74 -14.69 17.18
C ASP A 448 17.55 -15.61 16.85
N ALA A 449 17.07 -15.55 15.61
CA ALA A 449 15.91 -16.32 15.20
C ALA A 449 16.16 -17.84 15.22
N SER A 450 17.42 -18.27 15.20
CA SER A 450 17.81 -19.67 15.30
C SER A 450 17.99 -20.16 16.75
N ASP A 451 17.94 -19.26 17.75
CA ASP A 451 18.04 -19.63 19.16
C ASP A 451 16.65 -19.98 19.73
N PHE A 452 16.27 -21.24 19.54
CA PHE A 452 14.99 -21.77 20.05
C PHE A 452 14.99 -22.03 21.56
N THR A 453 16.07 -21.75 22.29
CA THR A 453 16.05 -21.75 23.75
C THR A 453 15.42 -20.48 24.31
N GLN A 454 15.35 -19.42 23.50
CA GLN A 454 14.76 -18.15 23.90
C GLN A 454 13.23 -18.18 23.76
N GLU A 455 12.54 -18.08 24.91
CA GLU A 455 11.08 -18.20 24.98
C GLU A 455 10.35 -17.14 24.13
N SER A 456 10.90 -15.92 24.01
CA SER A 456 10.31 -14.86 23.18
C SER A 456 10.27 -15.24 21.70
N VAL A 457 11.29 -15.95 21.20
CA VAL A 457 11.37 -16.40 19.80
C VAL A 457 10.39 -17.55 19.57
N THR A 458 10.40 -18.57 20.44
CA THR A 458 9.52 -19.74 20.28
C THR A 458 8.04 -19.38 20.45
N ASN A 459 7.71 -18.50 21.41
CA ASN A 459 6.34 -18.01 21.59
C ASN A 459 5.87 -17.21 20.37
N ALA A 460 6.71 -16.33 19.80
CA ALA A 460 6.36 -15.59 18.60
C ALA A 460 6.08 -16.52 17.40
N LEU A 461 6.95 -17.50 17.16
CA LEU A 461 6.83 -18.45 16.05
C LEU A 461 5.66 -19.45 16.22
N THR A 462 5.31 -19.80 17.46
CA THR A 462 4.19 -20.71 17.77
C THR A 462 2.84 -19.98 17.70
N ALA A 463 2.77 -18.73 18.17
CA ALA A 463 1.52 -17.96 18.20
C ALA A 463 1.13 -17.34 16.85
N ALA A 464 2.07 -17.23 15.91
CA ALA A 464 1.83 -16.67 14.59
C ALA A 464 0.92 -17.56 13.74
N LYS A 465 0.26 -16.97 12.75
CA LYS A 465 -0.43 -17.74 11.68
C LYS A 465 0.51 -18.10 10.53
N LEU A 466 1.57 -17.31 10.34
CA LEU A 466 2.52 -17.46 9.26
C LEU A 466 3.88 -16.90 9.70
N ALA A 467 4.95 -17.62 9.39
CA ALA A 467 6.32 -17.15 9.50
C ALA A 467 6.91 -16.94 8.11
N VAL A 468 7.44 -15.75 7.84
CA VAL A 468 8.10 -15.39 6.58
C VAL A 468 9.59 -15.20 6.83
N ASP A 469 10.39 -16.16 6.36
CA ASP A 469 11.84 -16.09 6.40
C ASP A 469 12.37 -15.31 5.20
N VAL A 470 13.01 -14.17 5.49
CA VAL A 470 13.74 -13.30 4.56
C VAL A 470 15.17 -13.09 5.05
N SER A 471 15.66 -13.96 5.96
CA SER A 471 17.01 -13.86 6.55
C SER A 471 18.09 -14.12 5.51
N THR A 472 17.74 -14.81 4.42
CA THR A 472 18.67 -15.30 3.41
C THR A 472 19.77 -16.20 3.98
N SER A 473 19.51 -16.82 5.14
CA SER A 473 20.40 -17.78 5.79
C SER A 473 19.97 -19.22 5.51
N LEU A 474 20.92 -20.16 5.54
CA LEU A 474 20.61 -21.59 5.51
C LEU A 474 20.24 -22.13 6.90
N GLU A 475 20.68 -21.44 7.94
CA GLU A 475 20.59 -21.89 9.33
C GLU A 475 19.15 -21.94 9.83
N TYR A 476 18.44 -20.80 9.75
CA TYR A 476 17.07 -20.69 10.26
C TYR A 476 16.08 -21.65 9.59
N PRO A 477 15.93 -21.68 8.25
CA PRO A 477 14.89 -22.50 7.63
C PRO A 477 15.09 -24.00 7.87
N ARG A 478 16.34 -24.46 7.97
CA ARG A 478 16.65 -25.86 8.30
C ARG A 478 16.37 -26.19 9.76
N ALA A 479 16.80 -25.33 10.69
CA ALA A 479 16.51 -25.50 12.11
C ALA A 479 14.98 -25.47 12.39
N ALA A 480 14.25 -24.52 11.80
CA ALA A 480 12.80 -24.40 11.95
C ALA A 480 12.02 -25.59 11.37
N SER A 481 12.59 -26.28 10.38
CA SER A 481 12.00 -27.51 9.81
C SER A 481 11.94 -28.66 10.83
N ALA A 482 12.84 -28.67 11.82
CA ALA A 482 12.90 -29.70 12.86
C ALA A 482 11.89 -29.50 14.00
N ILE A 483 11.15 -28.38 14.02
CA ILE A 483 10.23 -28.03 15.10
C ILE A 483 8.77 -28.04 14.61
N ASP A 484 7.96 -28.97 15.12
CA ASP A 484 6.57 -29.16 14.70
C ASP A 484 5.61 -28.08 15.18
N THR A 485 5.86 -27.50 16.35
CA THR A 485 4.92 -26.57 17.00
C THR A 485 4.85 -25.19 16.36
N PHE A 486 5.83 -24.83 15.51
CA PHE A 486 5.84 -23.52 14.86
C PHE A 486 4.75 -23.40 13.78
N ALA A 487 4.36 -22.15 13.52
CA ALA A 487 3.46 -21.79 12.42
C ALA A 487 4.02 -22.22 11.07
N ARG A 488 3.17 -22.25 10.04
CA ARG A 488 3.58 -22.48 8.64
C ARG A 488 4.65 -21.49 8.21
N HIS A 489 5.66 -21.96 7.47
CA HIS A 489 6.73 -21.11 6.94
C HIS A 489 6.64 -20.84 5.44
N ILE A 490 7.08 -19.63 5.06
CA ILE A 490 7.48 -19.27 3.70
C ILE A 490 8.89 -18.70 3.79
N SER A 491 9.87 -19.32 3.11
CA SER A 491 11.21 -18.76 2.96
C SER A 491 11.37 -18.14 1.58
N VAL A 492 11.91 -16.92 1.54
CA VAL A 492 12.21 -16.21 0.30
C VAL A 492 13.60 -15.63 0.33
N PHE A 493 14.26 -15.66 -0.82
CA PHE A 493 15.62 -15.13 -0.96
C PHE A 493 15.90 -14.66 -2.39
N ILE A 494 16.98 -13.90 -2.53
CA ILE A 494 17.47 -13.40 -3.82
C ILE A 494 18.77 -14.13 -4.13
N THR A 495 18.97 -14.48 -5.40
CA THR A 495 20.22 -15.12 -5.84
C THR A 495 21.43 -14.19 -5.71
N PRO A 496 22.67 -14.70 -5.60
CA PRO A 496 23.85 -13.88 -5.34
C PRO A 496 24.05 -12.72 -6.33
N ASN A 497 23.71 -12.93 -7.59
CA ASN A 497 23.80 -11.91 -8.64
C ASN A 497 22.62 -10.91 -8.65
N GLY A 498 21.56 -11.13 -7.87
CA GLY A 498 20.40 -10.25 -7.76
C GLY A 498 19.37 -10.38 -8.89
N ASN A 499 19.59 -11.31 -9.81
CA ASN A 499 18.76 -11.43 -11.01
C ASN A 499 17.57 -12.37 -10.80
N ALA A 500 17.51 -13.13 -9.71
CA ALA A 500 16.35 -13.95 -9.42
C ALA A 500 15.92 -13.89 -7.95
N SER A 501 14.63 -14.14 -7.72
CA SER A 501 14.06 -14.41 -6.41
C SER A 501 13.44 -15.79 -6.37
N VAL A 502 13.47 -16.39 -5.19
CA VAL A 502 12.95 -17.73 -4.92
C VAL A 502 11.97 -17.63 -3.77
N LEU A 503 10.87 -18.38 -3.86
CA LEU A 503 9.89 -18.58 -2.82
C LEU A 503 9.68 -20.09 -2.59
N LEU A 504 9.91 -20.51 -1.35
CA LEU A 504 9.64 -21.85 -0.84
C LEU A 504 8.55 -21.72 0.23
N ALA A 505 7.36 -22.25 -0.01
CA ALA A 505 6.25 -22.23 0.94
C ALA A 505 5.88 -23.65 1.35
N GLU A 506 5.84 -23.90 2.66
CA GLU A 506 5.29 -25.14 3.21
C GLU A 506 3.79 -25.25 2.90
N ASP A 507 3.23 -26.46 2.94
CA ASP A 507 1.78 -26.63 2.95
C ASP A 507 1.19 -26.20 4.30
N ALA A 508 -0.12 -25.96 4.35
CA ALA A 508 -0.80 -25.48 5.54
C ALA A 508 -0.65 -26.40 6.76
N ARG A 509 -0.41 -27.69 6.55
CA ARG A 509 -0.18 -28.68 7.62
C ARG A 509 1.29 -28.91 7.93
N ARG A 510 2.21 -28.22 7.23
CA ARG A 510 3.67 -28.40 7.34
C ARG A 510 4.07 -29.87 7.18
N LEU A 511 3.49 -30.59 6.22
CA LEU A 511 3.91 -31.95 5.89
C LEU A 511 5.10 -31.96 4.93
N VAL A 512 5.27 -30.92 4.12
CA VAL A 512 6.45 -30.67 3.29
C VAL A 512 7.18 -29.48 3.88
N ARG A 513 8.32 -29.74 4.52
CA ARG A 513 9.10 -28.76 5.27
C ARG A 513 10.02 -27.95 4.38
N LEU A 514 10.45 -26.77 4.85
CA LEU A 514 11.41 -25.93 4.14
C LEU A 514 12.69 -26.71 3.74
N ARG A 515 13.22 -27.59 4.60
CA ARG A 515 14.38 -28.44 4.26
C ARG A 515 14.15 -29.29 3.00
N THR A 516 12.95 -29.85 2.84
CA THR A 516 12.62 -30.71 1.69
C THR A 516 12.38 -29.87 0.46
N LEU A 517 11.72 -28.71 0.62
CA LEU A 517 11.51 -27.76 -0.48
C LEU A 517 12.85 -27.24 -1.01
N GLU A 518 13.82 -26.98 -0.13
CA GLU A 518 15.19 -26.61 -0.49
C GLU A 518 15.86 -27.74 -1.31
N ALA A 519 15.74 -29.00 -0.89
CA ALA A 519 16.27 -30.15 -1.61
C ALA A 519 15.63 -30.32 -3.00
N GLN A 520 14.31 -30.15 -3.11
CA GLN A 520 13.58 -30.22 -4.38
C GLN A 520 13.96 -29.05 -5.31
N TYR A 521 14.15 -27.86 -4.74
CA TYR A 521 14.68 -26.70 -5.47
C TYR A 521 16.09 -26.99 -6.02
N TYR A 522 17.00 -27.52 -5.22
CA TYR A 522 18.34 -27.91 -5.71
C TYR A 522 18.29 -28.99 -6.77
N ARG A 523 17.40 -29.99 -6.64
CA ARG A 523 17.18 -30.98 -7.69
C ARG A 523 16.76 -30.33 -9.00
N ALA A 524 15.85 -29.36 -8.95
CA ALA A 524 15.44 -28.61 -10.14
C ALA A 524 16.63 -27.83 -10.72
N LEU A 525 17.48 -27.20 -9.91
CA LEU A 525 18.68 -26.52 -10.42
C LEU A 525 19.63 -27.47 -11.16
N ILE A 526 19.79 -28.69 -10.64
CA ILE A 526 20.66 -29.72 -11.22
C ILE A 526 20.09 -30.22 -12.55
N GLN A 527 18.77 -30.37 -12.66
CA GLN A 527 18.13 -31.07 -13.78
C GLN A 527 17.62 -30.15 -14.89
N GLU A 528 17.24 -28.92 -14.56
CA GLU A 528 16.64 -27.98 -15.50
C GLU A 528 17.66 -27.02 -16.10
N ASP A 529 17.42 -26.57 -17.34
CA ASP A 529 18.32 -25.68 -18.07
C ASP A 529 18.41 -24.28 -17.41
N TRP A 530 17.29 -23.76 -16.89
CA TRP A 530 17.25 -22.46 -16.22
C TRP A 530 18.11 -22.43 -14.93
N GLY A 531 18.33 -23.61 -14.32
CA GLY A 531 19.09 -23.77 -13.08
C GLY A 531 20.61 -23.62 -13.22
N LYS A 532 21.14 -23.74 -14.45
CA LYS A 532 22.58 -23.88 -14.72
C LYS A 532 23.46 -22.81 -14.08
N ASP A 533 23.04 -21.55 -14.16
CA ASP A 533 23.79 -20.39 -13.65
C ASP A 533 22.99 -19.59 -12.62
N HIS A 534 21.92 -20.20 -12.09
CA HIS A 534 20.96 -19.54 -11.23
C HIS A 534 21.58 -19.01 -9.93
N LEU A 535 22.46 -19.81 -9.29
CA LEU A 535 23.20 -19.43 -8.09
C LEU A 535 24.64 -18.95 -8.36
N ALA A 536 24.97 -18.65 -9.62
CA ALA A 536 26.29 -18.12 -9.97
C ALA A 536 26.51 -16.72 -9.36
N GLY A 537 27.78 -16.37 -9.11
CA GLY A 537 28.16 -15.07 -8.52
C GLY A 537 28.20 -15.05 -6.99
N ASN A 538 28.14 -16.21 -6.34
CA ASN A 538 28.36 -16.35 -4.89
C ASN A 538 29.74 -15.85 -4.40
N ALA A 539 30.70 -15.62 -5.31
CA ALA A 539 32.03 -15.08 -5.00
C ALA A 539 32.11 -13.53 -5.01
N SER A 540 31.10 -12.79 -5.49
CA SER A 540 31.15 -11.32 -5.56
C SER A 540 30.73 -10.68 -4.24
N SER A 541 31.64 -10.71 -3.28
CA SER A 541 31.46 -10.10 -1.97
C SER A 541 32.54 -9.07 -1.67
N PHE A 542 32.26 -8.17 -0.72
CA PHE A 542 33.22 -7.21 -0.21
C PHE A 542 33.28 -7.24 1.32
N TRP A 543 34.43 -6.87 1.86
CA TRP A 543 34.72 -6.84 3.28
C TRP A 543 34.25 -5.50 3.80
N SER A 544 33.21 -5.55 4.64
CA SER A 544 32.54 -4.36 5.15
C SER A 544 33.02 -3.93 6.54
N GLY A 545 33.95 -4.69 7.12
CA GLY A 545 34.54 -4.49 8.44
C GLY A 545 35.96 -5.08 8.54
N ALA A 546 36.54 -5.02 9.74
CA ALA A 546 37.90 -5.49 10.01
C ALA A 546 38.02 -7.02 10.14
N SER A 547 36.89 -7.74 10.19
CA SER A 547 36.84 -9.20 10.30
C SER A 547 36.64 -9.85 8.93
N CYS A 548 37.33 -10.98 8.69
CA CYS A 548 37.11 -11.81 7.50
C CYS A 548 35.68 -12.39 7.39
N ARG A 549 34.84 -12.22 8.43
CA ARG A 549 33.43 -12.65 8.47
C ARG A 549 32.43 -11.53 8.14
N ASP A 550 32.86 -10.26 8.03
CA ASP A 550 31.99 -9.12 7.68
C ASP A 550 31.78 -9.02 6.16
N ILE A 551 31.33 -10.11 5.54
CA ILE A 551 31.17 -10.24 4.09
C ILE A 551 29.80 -9.71 3.67
N SER A 552 29.78 -8.74 2.75
CA SER A 552 28.55 -8.18 2.17
C SER A 552 28.52 -8.40 0.67
N MET A 553 27.33 -8.64 0.12
CA MET A 553 27.15 -8.85 -1.33
C MET A 553 27.26 -7.53 -2.10
N VAL A 554 27.84 -7.57 -3.31
CA VAL A 554 27.84 -6.43 -4.24
C VAL A 554 26.58 -6.49 -5.10
N MET A 555 25.60 -5.63 -4.81
CA MET A 555 24.34 -5.60 -5.55
C MET A 555 23.74 -4.18 -5.58
N PRO A 556 23.20 -3.70 -6.72
CA PRO A 556 22.44 -2.45 -6.78
C PRO A 556 21.13 -2.55 -5.99
N TYR A 557 20.74 -1.48 -5.28
CA TYR A 557 19.47 -1.44 -4.55
C TYR A 557 18.25 -1.65 -5.44
N SER A 558 18.31 -1.21 -6.70
CA SER A 558 17.23 -1.43 -7.67
C SER A 558 16.93 -2.91 -7.93
N ARG A 559 17.93 -3.80 -7.84
CA ARG A 559 17.70 -5.25 -7.93
C ARG A 559 16.97 -5.77 -6.70
N ILE A 560 17.37 -5.32 -5.51
CA ILE A 560 16.64 -5.65 -4.26
C ILE A 560 15.19 -5.19 -4.36
N MET A 561 14.94 -3.95 -4.78
CA MET A 561 13.59 -3.42 -4.89
C MET A 561 12.74 -4.17 -5.92
N GLY A 562 13.30 -4.49 -7.10
CA GLY A 562 12.57 -5.26 -8.12
C GLY A 562 12.13 -6.64 -7.60
N GLN A 563 13.03 -7.37 -6.94
CA GLN A 563 12.72 -8.67 -6.35
C GLN A 563 11.79 -8.55 -5.14
N ALA A 564 11.98 -7.54 -4.28
CA ALA A 564 11.12 -7.26 -3.13
C ALA A 564 9.68 -6.95 -3.56
N SER A 565 9.49 -6.19 -4.64
CA SER A 565 8.16 -5.94 -5.21
C SER A 565 7.49 -7.23 -5.67
N THR A 566 8.20 -8.07 -6.43
CA THR A 566 7.68 -9.38 -6.84
C THR A 566 7.30 -10.24 -5.63
N LEU A 567 8.20 -10.37 -4.65
CA LEU A 567 7.93 -11.20 -3.46
C LEU A 567 6.82 -10.63 -2.57
N ALA A 568 6.72 -9.31 -2.43
CA ALA A 568 5.68 -8.66 -1.64
C ALA A 568 4.27 -8.91 -2.21
N GLU A 569 4.14 -9.10 -3.52
CA GLU A 569 2.88 -9.50 -4.18
C GLU A 569 2.64 -11.01 -4.09
N GLN A 570 3.68 -11.83 -4.23
CA GLN A 570 3.56 -13.27 -4.39
C GLN A 570 3.45 -14.02 -3.06
N ILE A 571 3.99 -13.48 -1.96
CA ILE A 571 3.83 -14.07 -0.62
C ILE A 571 2.36 -14.07 -0.17
N PRO A 572 1.58 -12.97 -0.28
CA PRO A 572 0.13 -13.01 -0.02
C PRO A 572 -0.60 -14.08 -0.84
N MET A 573 -0.26 -14.23 -2.12
CA MET A 573 -0.85 -15.27 -2.98
C MET A 573 -0.49 -16.68 -2.53
N ALA A 574 0.77 -16.91 -2.12
CA ALA A 574 1.23 -18.20 -1.59
C ALA A 574 0.59 -18.51 -0.22
N ALA A 575 0.46 -17.51 0.65
CA ALA A 575 -0.15 -17.65 1.97
C ALA A 575 -1.64 -18.03 1.90
N ALA A 576 -2.35 -17.60 0.85
CA ALA A 576 -3.74 -17.96 0.61
C ALA A 576 -3.94 -19.40 0.10
N ARG A 577 -2.87 -20.10 -0.33
CA ARG A 577 -2.93 -21.48 -0.80
C ARG A 577 -2.68 -22.45 0.35
N GLU A 578 -3.33 -23.61 0.31
CA GLU A 578 -3.06 -24.69 1.28
C GLU A 578 -1.87 -25.57 0.87
N ASP A 579 -1.61 -25.72 -0.43
CA ASP A 579 -0.52 -26.55 -0.94
C ASP A 579 0.85 -25.90 -0.75
N ALA A 580 1.89 -26.73 -0.65
CA ALA A 580 3.27 -26.30 -0.73
C ALA A 580 3.61 -25.76 -2.13
N LEU A 581 4.59 -24.85 -2.22
CA LEU A 581 4.97 -24.17 -3.45
C LEU A 581 6.48 -23.94 -3.51
N ILE A 582 7.07 -24.19 -4.67
CA ILE A 582 8.41 -23.72 -5.04
C ILE A 582 8.26 -22.90 -6.31
N ARG A 583 8.62 -21.63 -6.26
CA ARG A 583 8.54 -20.72 -7.41
C ARG A 583 9.76 -19.82 -7.50
N VAL A 584 10.23 -19.64 -8.72
CA VAL A 584 11.39 -18.81 -9.05
C VAL A 584 10.99 -17.75 -10.07
N TRP A 585 11.43 -16.51 -9.85
CA TRP A 585 11.32 -15.42 -10.83
C TRP A 585 12.71 -15.01 -11.28
N GLN A 586 13.04 -15.27 -12.55
CA GLN A 586 14.33 -14.95 -13.14
C GLN A 586 14.21 -13.75 -14.05
N ARG A 587 14.89 -12.67 -13.66
CA ARG A 587 14.88 -11.38 -14.36
C ARG A 587 16.07 -11.26 -15.30
N ASP A 588 15.78 -10.98 -16.57
CA ASP A 588 16.80 -10.53 -17.53
C ASP A 588 17.31 -9.15 -17.11
N PRO A 589 18.60 -8.99 -16.73
CA PRO A 589 19.12 -7.71 -16.27
C PRO A 589 19.17 -6.64 -17.36
N THR A 590 19.23 -7.03 -18.64
CA THR A 590 19.32 -6.14 -19.80
C THR A 590 17.94 -5.71 -20.30
N ARG A 591 16.99 -6.64 -20.41
CA ARG A 591 15.64 -6.38 -20.96
C ARG A 591 14.59 -6.11 -19.88
N GLY A 592 14.83 -6.55 -18.65
CA GLY A 592 13.87 -6.44 -17.55
C GLY A 592 12.72 -7.43 -17.60
N VAL A 593 12.72 -8.39 -18.53
CA VAL A 593 11.74 -9.49 -18.59
C VAL A 593 11.91 -10.37 -17.34
N VAL A 594 10.80 -10.86 -16.79
CA VAL A 594 10.78 -11.82 -15.69
C VAL A 594 10.17 -13.12 -16.17
N GLU A 595 10.97 -14.17 -16.21
CA GLU A 595 10.53 -15.54 -16.47
C GLU A 595 10.20 -16.24 -15.15
N VAL A 596 9.14 -17.04 -15.15
CA VAL A 596 8.66 -17.75 -13.96
C VAL A 596 8.90 -19.25 -14.14
N HIS A 597 9.52 -19.88 -13.14
CA HIS A 597 9.71 -21.32 -13.09
C HIS A 597 9.02 -21.88 -11.85
N ASP A 598 8.04 -22.75 -12.08
CA ASP A 598 7.37 -23.52 -11.04
C ASP A 598 8.01 -24.90 -10.93
N VAL A 599 8.39 -25.30 -9.72
CA VAL A 599 8.90 -26.65 -9.44
C VAL A 599 7.79 -27.46 -8.79
N VAL A 600 7.53 -28.65 -9.33
CA VAL A 600 6.51 -29.56 -8.81
C VAL A 600 6.93 -30.02 -7.41
N VAL A 601 6.11 -29.69 -6.41
CA VAL A 601 6.34 -30.10 -5.03
C VAL A 601 5.78 -31.49 -4.80
N VAL A 602 6.59 -32.34 -4.17
CA VAL A 602 6.24 -33.72 -3.82
C VAL A 602 6.46 -33.99 -2.33
N SER A 603 5.85 -35.06 -1.83
CA SER A 603 5.85 -35.39 -0.40
C SER A 603 7.22 -35.80 0.13
N GLU A 604 7.51 -35.40 1.36
CA GLU A 604 8.67 -35.84 2.14
C GLU A 604 8.47 -37.24 2.73
N GLN A 605 9.57 -37.97 2.89
CA GLN A 605 9.72 -39.17 3.71
C GLN A 605 10.93 -38.99 4.64
N CYS A 606 10.77 -39.34 5.91
CA CYS A 606 11.83 -39.35 6.92
C CYS A 606 12.11 -40.79 7.36
N MET A 607 13.38 -41.15 7.46
CA MET A 607 13.85 -42.48 7.85
C MET A 607 14.97 -42.33 8.90
N GLU A 608 14.94 -43.16 9.94
CA GLU A 608 16.04 -43.21 10.91
C GLU A 608 17.31 -43.76 10.25
N LEU A 609 18.45 -43.10 10.44
CA LEU A 609 19.75 -43.46 9.89
C LEU A 609 20.85 -43.32 10.96
N GLY A 610 20.76 -44.17 11.99
CA GLY A 610 21.69 -44.19 13.11
C GLY A 610 21.56 -42.92 13.95
N GLU A 611 22.61 -42.09 13.99
CA GLU A 611 22.59 -40.80 14.71
C GLU A 611 21.96 -39.66 13.88
N PHE A 612 21.61 -39.93 12.62
CA PHE A 612 20.97 -38.96 11.74
C PHE A 612 19.55 -39.37 11.37
N ASP A 613 18.72 -38.40 11.04
CA ASP A 613 17.49 -38.60 10.28
C ASP A 613 17.78 -38.39 8.79
N LEU A 614 17.40 -39.35 7.95
CA LEU A 614 17.49 -39.25 6.50
C LEU A 614 16.17 -38.73 5.91
N PHE A 615 16.26 -37.63 5.19
CA PHE A 615 15.15 -37.01 4.47
C PHE A 615 15.29 -37.25 2.97
N ILE A 616 14.27 -37.86 2.38
CA ILE A 616 14.14 -38.12 0.94
C ILE A 616 12.72 -37.77 0.51
N ASP A 617 12.51 -37.36 -0.73
CA ASP A 617 11.17 -37.07 -1.24
C ASP A 617 10.75 -38.04 -2.35
N ALA A 618 9.43 -38.13 -2.58
CA ALA A 618 8.83 -39.03 -3.56
C ALA A 618 9.34 -38.80 -5.00
N GLY A 619 9.91 -37.63 -5.30
CA GLY A 619 10.52 -37.33 -6.60
C GLY A 619 11.86 -38.03 -6.79
N VAL A 620 12.67 -38.17 -5.73
CA VAL A 620 13.89 -39.00 -5.79
C VAL A 620 13.50 -40.47 -5.97
N GLU A 621 12.54 -40.96 -5.18
CA GLU A 621 12.07 -42.34 -5.30
C GLU A 621 11.56 -42.64 -6.72
N HIS A 622 10.72 -41.75 -7.26
CA HIS A 622 10.22 -41.87 -8.64
C HIS A 622 11.36 -41.88 -9.67
N GLN A 623 12.33 -40.98 -9.53
CA GLN A 623 13.51 -40.93 -10.40
C GLN A 623 14.26 -42.27 -10.38
N LEU A 624 14.50 -42.83 -9.20
CA LEU A 624 15.24 -44.09 -9.07
C LEU A 624 14.44 -45.29 -9.61
N ARG A 625 13.12 -45.33 -9.40
CA ARG A 625 12.22 -46.35 -9.97
C ARG A 625 12.13 -46.28 -11.50
N ASP A 626 12.09 -45.09 -12.07
CA ASP A 626 12.13 -44.90 -13.53
C ASP A 626 13.46 -45.40 -14.11
N ARG A 627 14.60 -45.09 -13.47
CA ARG A 627 15.91 -45.63 -13.85
C ARG A 627 15.97 -47.14 -13.76
N ARG A 628 15.47 -47.73 -12.66
CA ARG A 628 15.34 -49.19 -12.50
C ARG A 628 14.57 -49.80 -13.66
N THR A 629 13.42 -49.23 -14.00
CA THR A 629 12.55 -49.72 -15.09
C THR A 629 13.27 -49.67 -16.45
N LYS A 630 14.04 -48.60 -16.71
CA LYS A 630 14.86 -48.47 -17.92
C LYS A 630 16.06 -49.43 -17.97
N GLY A 631 16.54 -49.87 -16.81
CA GLY A 631 17.65 -50.82 -16.67
C GLY A 631 17.27 -52.29 -16.86
N PHE A 632 15.98 -52.62 -16.83
CA PHE A 632 15.52 -54.00 -16.92
C PHE A 632 16.00 -54.74 -18.19
N PRO A 633 16.30 -56.05 -18.07
CA PRO A 633 16.15 -56.91 -16.88
C PRO A 633 17.34 -56.84 -15.90
N ASN A 634 18.33 -55.99 -16.16
CA ASN A 634 19.56 -55.94 -15.38
C ASN A 634 19.43 -55.01 -14.17
N GLU A 635 20.35 -55.18 -13.23
CA GLU A 635 20.62 -54.20 -12.19
C GLU A 635 21.25 -52.93 -12.78
N THR A 636 20.90 -51.80 -12.19
CA THR A 636 21.50 -50.49 -12.46
C THR A 636 21.73 -49.77 -11.14
N GLY A 637 22.54 -48.73 -11.16
CA GLY A 637 22.76 -47.89 -9.98
C GLY A 637 23.54 -46.64 -10.34
N GLY A 638 24.06 -45.98 -9.32
CA GLY A 638 24.82 -44.75 -9.47
C GLY A 638 25.14 -44.14 -8.11
N VAL A 639 25.48 -42.86 -8.12
CA VAL A 639 25.74 -42.10 -6.89
C VAL A 639 24.48 -41.40 -6.40
N LEU A 640 24.38 -41.25 -5.09
CA LEU A 640 23.43 -40.39 -4.42
C LEU A 640 24.05 -39.01 -4.20
N LEU A 641 23.28 -37.99 -4.56
CA LEU A 641 23.60 -36.60 -4.29
C LEU A 641 22.73 -36.07 -3.16
N GLY A 642 23.34 -35.28 -2.29
CA GLY A 642 22.69 -34.69 -1.13
C GLY A 642 23.65 -33.89 -0.27
N TYR A 643 23.32 -33.72 0.99
CA TYR A 643 24.20 -33.10 1.98
C TYR A 643 23.91 -33.59 3.40
N TYR A 644 24.90 -33.46 4.27
CA TYR A 644 24.78 -33.68 5.71
C TYR A 644 24.60 -32.33 6.42
N ASP A 645 23.70 -32.28 7.39
CA ASP A 645 23.52 -31.14 8.28
C ASP A 645 23.65 -31.58 9.73
N PHE A 646 24.83 -31.37 10.30
CA PHE A 646 25.16 -31.80 11.65
C PHE A 646 24.47 -30.97 12.74
N ASN A 647 24.02 -29.75 12.43
CA ASN A 647 23.36 -28.90 13.45
C ASN A 647 21.98 -29.44 13.82
N ILE A 648 21.34 -30.16 12.89
CA ILE A 648 20.02 -30.79 13.09
C ILE A 648 20.09 -32.31 13.00
N GLY A 649 21.28 -32.90 12.88
CA GLY A 649 21.46 -34.35 12.74
C GLY A 649 20.74 -34.93 11.51
N ALA A 650 20.88 -34.30 10.34
CA ALA A 650 20.15 -34.72 9.13
C ALA A 650 21.06 -35.16 7.97
N VAL A 651 20.58 -36.11 7.17
CA VAL A 651 21.08 -36.42 5.82
C VAL A 651 19.96 -36.14 4.82
N VAL A 652 20.19 -35.23 3.88
CA VAL A 652 19.16 -34.84 2.90
C VAL A 652 19.53 -35.35 1.52
N VAL A 653 18.70 -36.23 0.96
CA VAL A 653 18.88 -36.80 -0.39
C VAL A 653 18.21 -35.89 -1.42
N VAL A 654 18.98 -35.43 -2.41
CA VAL A 654 18.52 -34.48 -3.44
C VAL A 654 18.22 -35.20 -4.76
N ALA A 655 19.11 -36.10 -5.20
CA ALA A 655 18.96 -36.78 -6.49
C ALA A 655 19.79 -38.07 -6.57
N GLY A 656 19.39 -38.99 -7.46
CA GLY A 656 20.18 -40.15 -7.85
C GLY A 656 20.64 -40.05 -9.30
N PHE A 657 21.95 -40.13 -9.51
CA PHE A 657 22.55 -40.09 -10.84
C PHE A 657 22.46 -41.42 -11.58
N PRO A 658 22.40 -41.42 -12.92
CA PRO A 658 22.40 -42.65 -13.71
C PRO A 658 23.72 -43.41 -13.54
N ALA A 659 23.72 -44.67 -13.97
CA ALA A 659 24.92 -45.46 -14.12
C ALA A 659 25.88 -44.75 -15.10
N PRO A 660 27.16 -44.56 -14.74
CA PRO A 660 28.18 -44.09 -15.67
C PRO A 660 28.23 -44.98 -16.93
N PRO A 661 28.56 -44.43 -18.12
CA PRO A 661 28.50 -45.18 -19.37
C PRO A 661 29.39 -46.44 -19.43
N ASP A 662 30.44 -46.50 -18.62
CA ASP A 662 31.38 -47.61 -18.48
C ASP A 662 30.97 -48.65 -17.42
N SER A 663 29.77 -48.52 -16.84
CA SER A 663 29.25 -49.48 -15.85
C SER A 663 28.94 -50.83 -16.49
N LYS A 664 29.10 -51.91 -15.71
CA LYS A 664 28.75 -53.28 -16.12
C LYS A 664 27.51 -53.74 -15.35
N SER A 665 26.50 -54.17 -16.09
CA SER A 665 25.20 -54.56 -15.55
C SER A 665 24.83 -55.97 -15.98
N SER A 666 24.33 -56.77 -15.05
CA SER A 666 23.72 -58.09 -15.29
C SER A 666 22.46 -58.25 -14.43
N PRO A 667 21.65 -59.32 -14.61
CA PRO A 667 20.49 -59.58 -13.76
C PRO A 667 20.81 -59.93 -12.30
N GLY A 668 22.08 -60.10 -11.92
CA GLY A 668 22.46 -60.42 -10.54
C GLY A 668 23.75 -59.76 -10.08
N SER A 669 24.18 -58.69 -10.77
CA SER A 669 25.29 -57.85 -10.35
C SER A 669 25.31 -56.51 -11.08
N PHE A 670 25.76 -55.48 -10.38
CA PHE A 670 26.07 -54.17 -10.92
C PHE A 670 27.44 -53.67 -10.45
N GLU A 671 28.31 -53.34 -11.42
CA GLU A 671 29.62 -52.71 -11.17
C GLU A 671 29.57 -51.28 -11.73
N ARG A 672 29.55 -50.28 -10.84
CA ARG A 672 29.48 -48.86 -11.22
C ARG A 672 30.78 -48.41 -11.86
N GLY A 673 30.68 -47.88 -13.08
CA GLY A 673 31.79 -47.22 -13.77
C GLY A 673 32.15 -45.86 -13.17
N ILE A 674 33.14 -45.18 -13.74
CA ILE A 674 33.60 -43.87 -13.25
C ILE A 674 33.62 -42.78 -14.34
N ALA A 675 33.36 -43.13 -15.60
CA ALA A 675 33.48 -42.21 -16.72
C ALA A 675 32.50 -41.03 -16.59
N GLY A 676 33.04 -39.81 -16.52
CA GLY A 676 32.26 -38.57 -16.44
C GLY A 676 31.62 -38.30 -15.07
N LEU A 677 31.83 -39.18 -14.08
CA LEU A 677 31.12 -39.11 -12.80
C LEU A 677 31.59 -37.92 -11.96
N ALA A 678 32.91 -37.71 -11.85
CA ALA A 678 33.46 -36.62 -11.07
C ALA A 678 33.03 -35.27 -11.64
N GLU A 679 33.03 -35.10 -12.97
CA GLU A 679 32.54 -33.89 -13.62
C GLU A 679 31.06 -33.66 -13.35
N ALA A 680 30.23 -34.71 -13.38
CA ALA A 680 28.80 -34.60 -13.12
C ALA A 680 28.52 -34.19 -11.66
N VAL A 681 29.23 -34.76 -10.68
CA VAL A 681 29.10 -34.40 -9.26
C VAL A 681 29.56 -32.96 -9.05
N ASN A 682 30.70 -32.57 -9.62
CA ASN A 682 31.23 -31.20 -9.55
C ASN A 682 30.27 -30.18 -10.18
N GLU A 683 29.62 -30.54 -11.30
CA GLU A 683 28.62 -29.69 -11.94
C GLU A 683 27.37 -29.52 -11.07
N ALA A 684 26.87 -30.59 -10.44
CA ALA A 684 25.76 -30.50 -9.50
C ALA A 684 26.11 -29.62 -8.29
N SER A 685 27.32 -29.78 -7.74
CA SER A 685 27.83 -28.95 -6.67
C SER A 685 27.93 -27.48 -7.10
N ARG A 686 28.48 -27.19 -8.30
CA ARG A 686 28.57 -25.83 -8.84
C ARG A 686 27.19 -25.17 -8.98
N ARG A 687 26.20 -25.87 -9.56
CA ARG A 687 24.83 -25.35 -9.76
C ARG A 687 24.12 -25.03 -8.44
N THR A 688 24.49 -25.74 -7.37
CA THR A 688 23.92 -25.58 -6.02
C THR A 688 24.85 -24.78 -5.09
N ALA A 689 25.75 -23.98 -5.66
CA ALA A 689 26.68 -23.13 -4.91
C ALA A 689 27.56 -23.87 -3.87
N GLY A 690 27.85 -25.15 -4.13
CA GLY A 690 28.68 -26.00 -3.27
C GLY A 690 27.90 -26.81 -2.25
N ILE A 691 26.57 -26.67 -2.17
CA ILE A 691 25.76 -27.32 -1.13
C ILE A 691 25.55 -28.81 -1.40
N VAL A 692 25.20 -29.19 -2.63
CA VAL A 692 24.90 -30.59 -2.96
C VAL A 692 26.16 -31.30 -3.43
N GLY A 693 26.48 -32.41 -2.77
CA GLY A 693 27.65 -33.24 -3.06
C GLY A 693 27.32 -34.73 -3.03
N TYR A 694 28.36 -35.56 -3.10
CA TYR A 694 28.26 -37.00 -2.97
C TYR A 694 27.95 -37.40 -1.52
N ILE A 695 26.94 -38.23 -1.29
CA ILE A 695 26.57 -38.74 0.05
C ILE A 695 26.54 -40.26 0.14
N GLY A 696 26.71 -40.97 -0.97
CA GLY A 696 26.63 -42.42 -0.99
C GLY A 696 26.27 -42.97 -2.36
N GLU A 697 25.85 -44.23 -2.40
CA GLU A 697 25.51 -44.92 -3.63
C GLU A 697 24.09 -45.47 -3.59
N TRP A 698 23.51 -45.67 -4.78
CA TRP A 698 22.26 -46.39 -4.93
C TRP A 698 22.38 -47.45 -6.01
N HIS A 699 21.58 -48.50 -5.88
CA HIS A 699 21.37 -49.47 -6.93
C HIS A 699 19.97 -50.07 -6.87
N SER A 700 19.60 -50.80 -7.90
CA SER A 700 18.30 -51.47 -8.00
C SER A 700 18.49 -52.97 -8.12
N HIS A 701 17.62 -53.74 -7.46
CA HIS A 701 17.51 -55.18 -7.69
C HIS A 701 16.59 -55.47 -8.89
N PRO A 702 16.79 -56.61 -9.60
CA PRO A 702 16.02 -56.98 -10.79
C PRO A 702 14.51 -57.17 -10.48
N PRO A 703 13.65 -57.35 -11.51
CA PRO A 703 12.24 -57.71 -11.29
C PRO A 703 12.10 -58.96 -10.38
N GLY A 704 11.08 -59.01 -9.52
CA GLY A 704 10.83 -60.12 -8.61
C GLY A 704 11.56 -60.05 -7.25
N HIS A 705 12.36 -59.01 -7.00
CA HIS A 705 13.23 -58.93 -5.82
C HIS A 705 12.91 -57.70 -4.96
N SER A 706 12.99 -57.86 -3.63
CA SER A 706 12.85 -56.78 -2.65
C SER A 706 14.11 -55.92 -2.59
N ALA A 707 14.09 -54.86 -1.78
CA ALA A 707 15.26 -54.01 -1.52
C ALA A 707 16.22 -54.60 -0.46
N SER A 708 16.04 -55.88 -0.09
CA SER A 708 16.81 -56.52 0.98
C SER A 708 18.26 -56.76 0.56
N PRO A 709 19.27 -56.33 1.34
CA PRO A 709 20.66 -56.41 0.90
C PRO A 709 21.15 -57.84 0.77
N SER A 710 21.85 -58.11 -0.33
CA SER A 710 22.65 -59.30 -0.53
C SER A 710 23.94 -59.24 0.30
N ARG A 711 24.71 -60.34 0.27
CA ARG A 711 26.05 -60.37 0.88
C ARG A 711 27.00 -59.37 0.22
N ASP A 712 26.91 -59.21 -1.09
CA ASP A 712 27.77 -58.32 -1.85
C ASP A 712 27.43 -56.86 -1.55
N ASP A 713 26.13 -56.55 -1.34
CA ASP A 713 25.67 -55.22 -0.92
C ASP A 713 26.25 -54.82 0.43
N LEU A 714 26.26 -55.74 1.40
CA LEU A 714 26.88 -55.50 2.71
C LEU A 714 28.40 -55.32 2.61
N MET A 715 29.08 -56.05 1.73
CA MET A 715 30.51 -55.86 1.48
C MET A 715 30.80 -54.50 0.82
N GLN A 716 29.96 -54.07 -0.13
CA GLN A 716 30.03 -52.74 -0.72
C GLN A 716 29.80 -51.66 0.34
N LEU A 717 28.81 -51.83 1.23
CA LEU A 717 28.55 -50.90 2.32
C LEU A 717 29.77 -50.72 3.23
N VAL A 718 30.52 -51.79 3.52
CA VAL A 718 31.79 -51.68 4.26
C VAL A 718 32.82 -50.85 3.50
N HIS A 719 32.95 -51.05 2.18
CA HIS A 719 33.86 -50.25 1.37
C HIS A 719 33.45 -48.77 1.35
N LEU A 720 32.16 -48.48 1.21
CA LEU A 720 31.60 -47.12 1.28
C LEU A 720 31.88 -46.49 2.64
N ALA A 721 31.66 -47.21 3.73
CA ALA A 721 31.93 -46.72 5.08
C ALA A 721 33.41 -46.38 5.28
N LEU A 722 34.33 -47.23 4.80
CA LEU A 722 35.77 -46.97 4.89
C LEU A 722 36.18 -45.74 4.08
N GLY A 723 35.61 -45.52 2.89
CA GLY A 723 35.89 -44.34 2.08
C GLY A 723 35.33 -43.04 2.68
N MET A 724 34.10 -43.08 3.19
CA MET A 724 33.47 -41.90 3.81
C MET A 724 34.08 -41.55 5.17
N ALA A 725 34.72 -42.51 5.86
CA ALA A 725 35.36 -42.29 7.16
C ALA A 725 36.52 -41.30 7.11
N ASP A 726 37.20 -41.16 5.96
CA ASP A 726 38.27 -40.16 5.78
C ASP A 726 37.73 -38.72 5.95
N ASP A 727 36.45 -38.49 5.61
CA ASP A 727 35.73 -37.23 5.78
C ASP A 727 34.89 -37.21 7.08
N GLY A 728 34.96 -38.25 7.91
CA GLY A 728 34.17 -38.38 9.13
C GLY A 728 32.67 -38.60 8.91
N LEU A 729 32.29 -39.10 7.72
CA LEU A 729 30.90 -39.30 7.32
C LEU A 729 30.52 -40.79 7.31
N PRO A 730 29.25 -41.15 7.58
CA PRO A 730 28.79 -42.52 7.42
C PRO A 730 28.57 -42.85 5.93
N GLY A 731 28.84 -44.09 5.54
CA GLY A 731 28.48 -44.60 4.21
C GLY A 731 26.97 -44.80 4.10
N VAL A 732 26.34 -44.25 3.06
CA VAL A 732 24.92 -44.44 2.75
C VAL A 732 24.77 -45.30 1.50
N GLN A 733 23.95 -46.34 1.59
CA GLN A 733 23.58 -47.19 0.46
C GLN A 733 22.06 -47.27 0.37
N LEU A 734 21.51 -46.98 -0.81
CA LEU A 734 20.07 -47.05 -1.08
C LEU A 734 19.77 -48.13 -2.13
N ILE A 735 18.87 -49.05 -1.78
CA ILE A 735 18.47 -50.16 -2.64
C ILE A 735 17.01 -49.96 -3.07
N ILE A 736 16.76 -50.02 -4.38
CA ILE A 736 15.40 -50.02 -4.94
C ILE A 736 14.99 -51.45 -5.30
N GLY A 737 13.99 -51.97 -4.59
CA GLY A 737 13.33 -53.23 -4.90
C GLY A 737 12.08 -53.04 -5.76
N GLU A 738 11.34 -54.11 -5.97
CA GLU A 738 10.11 -54.09 -6.76
C GLU A 738 8.99 -53.27 -6.11
N HIS A 739 8.80 -53.44 -4.80
CA HIS A 739 7.70 -52.82 -4.05
C HIS A 739 8.18 -51.94 -2.90
N ASP A 740 9.47 -51.96 -2.60
CA ASP A 740 10.10 -51.34 -1.45
C ASP A 740 11.38 -50.59 -1.84
N LEU A 741 11.85 -49.78 -0.89
CA LEU A 741 13.14 -49.11 -0.90
C LEU A 741 13.75 -49.35 0.48
N GLN A 742 15.06 -49.60 0.53
CA GLN A 742 15.79 -49.75 1.77
C GLN A 742 17.02 -48.84 1.76
N VAL A 743 17.26 -48.18 2.89
CA VAL A 743 18.46 -47.38 3.11
C VAL A 743 19.28 -48.02 4.21
N LEU A 744 20.58 -48.14 3.97
CA LEU A 744 21.55 -48.75 4.87
C LEU A 744 22.64 -47.76 5.22
N GLN A 745 23.13 -47.85 6.45
CA GLN A 745 24.22 -47.04 6.97
C GLN A 745 25.41 -47.94 7.35
N GLY A 746 26.61 -47.53 6.95
CA GLY A 746 27.87 -48.11 7.40
C GLY A 746 28.68 -47.07 8.16
N THR A 747 29.18 -47.42 9.35
CA THR A 747 30.05 -46.55 10.17
C THR A 747 31.33 -47.29 10.53
N VAL A 748 32.45 -46.55 10.57
CA VAL A 748 33.72 -47.03 11.10
C VAL A 748 33.83 -46.54 12.55
N LYS A 749 33.98 -47.45 13.50
CA LYS A 749 34.10 -47.15 14.94
C LYS A 749 35.50 -47.38 15.45
#